data_AF-A0A5J5DNP5-F1
#
_entry.id   AF-A0A5J5DNP5-F1
#
_cell.length_a   1.000
_cell.length_b   1.000
_cell.length_c   1.000
_cell.angle_alpha   90.00
_cell.angle_beta   90.00
_cell.angle_gamma   90.00
#
_symmetry.space_group_name_H-M   'P 1'
#
loop_
_entity.id
_entity.type
_entity.pdbx_description
1 polymer ?
#
loop_
_entity_poly.entity_id
_entity_poly.type
_entity_poly.pdbx_seq_one_letter_code
_entity_poly.pdbx_strand_id
1 'polypeptide(L)'
;MSMMWTVKVVSLGVVGLSLSVELLVWLLRRLRTGRTLNEVLFFPSEMACVEHIFSPSSPHSCFCSLPHGIETSFTRFLRRILSATSSLDLCVFAFSNMDLSRAVLGLHRRGVTIRVLTDKDYAAITGSQIGVLRKAGICVRCDVGSVHMHHKFALVDGRLLITGSLNWTLTAVQSNMENVIVTDEPDLVQPFIKEFHRLWMHNDPARYLHSTSGFGGLQVTMLLIKMMMALARDSGAGQEQRDAADQNFDYMFKLLIIGNSSVGKTSFLFRFADDSFTSAFVSTVGIDFKVKTIYRNDKRVKLQIWIKTYSWGNAQVVLLGNKLDLEEDRQVPTEDAQRLAAELGFEFFETSAKDNINVKQVFEKLVDVICEKMNESVNGDANPLANHKEAGLKETPRSSTGKQHLLQCERKGNTKMCCSGFLKIMMFVFNGGIFLAGAVILGVGVWVKVDSGSLLGILDSLEDAPSGLSQLVNVSYLLMAVGGVLLVIGFLGCCGAVKESRCMLLTFFSIVLIIFLIEVAGAVVLLVFQDLADQLFQSLEKEVKTSIGKEYGRSDSFTSLWNATMEEFKCCGFKNYTDFDGSPFYNDHGRDVYPHTCCNTTITVGACNTNEASHSMIDGCFDKLLQLLEDNALIIAVVVLAIAAFEIAAMVVSMVLYKQIGNKA
;
A
#
# COMPACT_ATOMS: atom_id res chain seq x y z
N MET A 1 -37.23 26.17 -35.54
CA MET A 1 -36.39 25.00 -35.19
C MET A 1 -37.25 23.74 -35.12
N SER A 2 -36.85 22.68 -35.83
CA SER A 2 -37.64 21.48 -36.07
C SER A 2 -37.71 20.54 -34.86
N MET A 3 -38.86 19.89 -34.70
CA MET A 3 -39.16 18.76 -33.79
C MET A 3 -38.04 17.71 -33.71
N MET A 4 -37.22 17.58 -34.77
CA MET A 4 -36.06 16.69 -34.81
C MET A 4 -34.92 17.12 -33.88
N TRP A 5 -34.75 18.41 -33.61
CA TRP A 5 -33.76 18.94 -32.66
C TRP A 5 -34.20 18.64 -31.22
N THR A 6 -35.48 18.84 -30.92
CA THR A 6 -36.09 18.51 -29.63
C THR A 6 -36.01 17.01 -29.33
N VAL A 7 -36.28 16.15 -30.32
CA VAL A 7 -36.14 14.70 -30.17
C VAL A 7 -34.69 14.30 -29.93
N LYS A 8 -33.71 14.88 -30.65
CA LYS A 8 -32.28 14.59 -30.44
C LYS A 8 -31.78 15.02 -29.05
N VAL A 9 -32.20 16.19 -28.57
CA VAL A 9 -31.83 16.70 -27.23
C VAL A 9 -32.50 15.89 -26.13
N VAL A 10 -33.77 15.51 -26.28
CA VAL A 10 -34.45 14.63 -25.32
C VAL A 10 -33.84 13.23 -25.33
N SER A 11 -33.42 12.71 -26.49
CA SER A 11 -32.72 11.42 -26.59
C SER A 11 -31.36 11.44 -25.90
N LEU A 12 -30.57 12.49 -26.11
CA LEU A 12 -29.29 12.73 -25.42
C LEU A 12 -29.49 12.96 -23.92
N GLY A 13 -30.56 13.65 -23.53
CA GLY A 13 -30.97 13.83 -22.14
C GLY A 13 -31.37 12.52 -21.47
N VAL A 14 -32.08 11.62 -22.15
CA VAL A 14 -32.48 10.30 -21.62
C VAL A 14 -31.28 9.35 -21.51
N VAL A 15 -30.34 9.39 -22.47
CA VAL A 15 -29.07 8.65 -22.38
C VAL A 15 -28.20 9.23 -21.26
N GLY A 16 -28.11 10.55 -21.15
CA GLY A 16 -27.43 11.24 -20.05
C GLY A 16 -28.05 10.93 -18.70
N LEU A 17 -29.38 10.89 -18.59
CA LEU A 17 -30.12 10.51 -17.39
C LEU A 17 -29.94 9.02 -17.06
N SER A 18 -29.93 8.13 -18.05
CA SER A 18 -29.64 6.70 -17.83
C SER A 18 -28.20 6.47 -17.37
N LEU A 19 -27.23 7.13 -18.00
CA LEU A 19 -25.83 7.06 -17.59
C LEU A 19 -25.59 7.70 -16.24
N SER A 20 -26.28 8.79 -15.90
CA SER A 20 -26.19 9.42 -14.58
C SER A 20 -26.98 8.66 -13.52
N VAL A 21 -28.06 7.95 -13.85
CA VAL A 21 -28.73 7.00 -12.95
C VAL A 21 -27.87 5.75 -12.75
N GLU A 22 -27.18 5.24 -13.77
CA GLU A 22 -26.22 4.15 -13.60
C GLU A 22 -24.97 4.59 -12.84
N LEU A 23 -24.48 5.82 -13.07
CA LEU A 23 -23.38 6.43 -12.31
C LEU A 23 -23.81 6.73 -10.88
N LEU A 24 -25.06 7.15 -10.64
CA LEU A 24 -25.63 7.36 -9.32
C LEU A 24 -25.89 6.02 -8.64
N VAL A 25 -26.34 4.97 -9.34
CA VAL A 25 -26.47 3.61 -8.79
C VAL A 25 -25.09 3.03 -8.52
N TRP A 26 -24.08 3.32 -9.33
CA TRP A 26 -22.69 2.93 -9.11
C TRP A 26 -22.06 3.72 -7.96
N LEU A 27 -22.29 5.03 -7.86
CA LEU A 27 -21.89 5.91 -6.76
C LEU A 27 -22.62 5.51 -5.47
N LEU A 28 -23.90 5.20 -5.53
CA LEU A 28 -24.68 4.68 -4.42
C LEU A 28 -24.21 3.27 -4.06
N ARG A 29 -23.84 2.40 -5.00
CA ARG A 29 -23.19 1.11 -4.71
C ARG A 29 -21.80 1.31 -4.08
N ARG A 30 -21.08 2.36 -4.44
CA ARG A 30 -19.75 2.72 -3.93
C ARG A 30 -19.78 3.51 -2.61
N LEU A 31 -20.86 4.25 -2.35
CA LEU A 31 -21.21 4.90 -1.08
C LEU A 31 -21.89 3.91 -0.11
N ARG A 32 -22.47 2.83 -0.66
CA ARG A 32 -23.02 1.67 0.04
C ARG A 32 -21.99 0.56 0.17
N THR A 33 -20.69 0.88 0.14
CA THR A 33 -19.76 0.15 1.00
C THR A 33 -20.27 0.35 2.41
N GLY A 34 -21.06 -0.61 2.91
CA GLY A 34 -21.39 -0.68 4.33
C GLY A 34 -20.11 -0.50 5.13
N ARG A 35 -20.22 0.09 6.32
CA ARG A 35 -19.07 0.25 7.22
C ARG A 35 -18.23 -1.03 7.18
N THR A 36 -17.02 -0.92 6.63
CA THR A 36 -16.04 -2.01 6.60
C THR A 36 -15.87 -2.47 8.04
N LEU A 37 -16.12 -3.74 8.31
CA LEU A 37 -15.91 -4.31 9.62
C LEU A 37 -14.41 -4.23 9.89
N ASN A 38 -13.99 -3.40 10.84
CA ASN A 38 -12.62 -3.31 11.32
C ASN A 38 -12.64 -3.38 12.84
N GLU A 39 -12.28 -4.54 13.36
CA GLU A 39 -12.39 -4.88 14.78
C GLU A 39 -11.03 -5.38 15.28
N VAL A 40 -10.61 -4.91 16.45
CA VAL A 40 -9.39 -5.37 17.11
C VAL A 40 -9.78 -6.00 18.45
N LEU A 41 -9.31 -7.21 18.67
CA LEU A 41 -9.55 -8.01 19.86
C LEU A 41 -8.22 -8.17 20.59
N PHE A 42 -8.21 -7.89 21.89
CA PHE A 42 -7.04 -8.03 22.75
C PHE A 42 -7.24 -9.18 23.75
N PHE A 43 -6.14 -9.86 24.08
CA PHE A 43 -6.07 -10.96 25.04
C PHE A 43 -5.03 -10.61 26.12
N PRO A 44 -5.13 -11.16 27.35
CA PRO A 44 -6.01 -12.26 27.75
C PRO A 44 -7.48 -11.86 27.81
N SER A 45 -8.36 -12.76 27.36
CA SER A 45 -9.81 -12.55 27.44
C SER A 45 -10.32 -13.01 28.79
N GLU A 46 -11.24 -12.24 29.38
CA GLU A 46 -11.99 -12.70 30.56
C GLU A 46 -12.68 -14.03 30.29
N MET A 47 -12.71 -14.88 31.31
CA MET A 47 -13.28 -16.22 31.24
C MET A 47 -14.81 -16.11 31.37
N ALA A 48 -15.54 -16.48 30.31
CA ALA A 48 -16.99 -16.43 30.24
C ALA A 48 -17.57 -17.72 29.65
N CYS A 49 -18.82 -18.04 29.98
CA CYS A 49 -19.50 -19.21 29.44
C CYS A 49 -19.78 -19.05 27.94
N VAL A 50 -19.30 -19.99 27.12
CA VAL A 50 -19.49 -19.99 25.66
C VAL A 50 -20.66 -20.86 25.19
N GLU A 51 -21.32 -21.61 26.09
CA GLU A 51 -22.38 -22.56 25.69
C GLU A 51 -23.56 -21.90 24.97
N HIS A 52 -23.90 -20.68 25.38
CA HIS A 52 -24.95 -19.88 24.73
C HIS A 52 -24.66 -19.58 23.24
N ILE A 53 -23.38 -19.60 22.82
CA ILE A 53 -22.96 -19.37 21.43
C ILE A 53 -23.26 -20.61 20.58
N PHE A 54 -23.13 -21.80 21.17
CA PHE A 54 -23.37 -23.08 20.49
C PHE A 54 -24.84 -23.53 20.56
N SER A 55 -25.60 -23.04 21.56
CA SER A 55 -27.01 -23.38 21.78
C SER A 55 -27.90 -22.12 21.91
N PRO A 56 -28.10 -21.34 20.83
CA PRO A 56 -28.84 -20.07 20.88
C PRO A 56 -30.32 -20.22 21.25
N SER A 57 -30.89 -21.41 21.08
CA SER A 57 -32.28 -21.75 21.44
C SER A 57 -32.54 -21.79 22.96
N SER A 58 -31.48 -21.85 23.78
CA SER A 58 -31.57 -22.01 25.23
C SER A 58 -30.44 -21.24 25.95
N PRO A 59 -30.49 -19.89 26.00
CA PRO A 59 -29.39 -19.07 26.51
C PRO A 59 -29.04 -19.28 28.00
N HIS A 60 -29.84 -20.04 28.76
CA HIS A 60 -29.60 -20.44 30.15
C HIS A 60 -29.41 -21.96 30.34
N SER A 61 -29.05 -22.71 29.29
CA SER A 61 -28.96 -24.18 29.38
C SER A 61 -27.74 -24.72 30.12
N CYS A 62 -26.84 -23.86 30.59
CA CYS A 62 -25.63 -24.27 31.30
C CYS A 62 -25.67 -23.82 32.76
N PHE A 63 -25.40 -24.73 33.69
CA PHE A 63 -25.32 -24.46 35.13
C PHE A 63 -23.88 -24.21 35.63
N CYS A 64 -22.97 -23.76 34.74
CA CYS A 64 -21.60 -23.51 35.13
C CYS A 64 -21.45 -22.23 35.97
N SER A 65 -20.37 -22.14 36.74
CA SER A 65 -20.07 -20.97 37.58
C SER A 65 -19.49 -19.77 36.81
N LEU A 66 -19.35 -19.87 35.48
CA LEU A 66 -18.78 -18.80 34.66
C LEU A 66 -19.82 -17.69 34.40
N PRO A 67 -19.39 -16.43 34.18
CA PRO A 67 -20.28 -15.37 33.75
C PRO A 67 -20.99 -15.71 32.43
N HIS A 68 -22.31 -15.52 32.39
CA HIS A 68 -23.15 -15.78 31.22
C HIS A 68 -23.57 -14.46 30.55
N GLY A 69 -23.75 -14.49 29.23
CA GLY A 69 -24.24 -13.33 28.46
C GLY A 69 -23.24 -12.17 28.31
N ILE A 70 -22.02 -12.31 28.82
CA ILE A 70 -20.97 -11.28 28.69
C ILE A 70 -20.25 -11.43 27.36
N GLU A 71 -20.05 -10.30 26.69
CA GLU A 71 -19.26 -10.23 25.47
C GLU A 71 -17.80 -9.95 25.80
N THR A 72 -16.92 -10.88 25.45
CA THR A 72 -15.48 -10.84 25.69
C THR A 72 -14.75 -10.94 24.35
N SER A 73 -13.44 -10.65 24.32
CA SER A 73 -12.63 -10.81 23.09
C SER A 73 -12.75 -12.23 22.52
N PHE A 74 -12.76 -13.26 23.39
CA PHE A 74 -12.89 -14.65 22.94
C PHE A 74 -14.29 -14.98 22.41
N THR A 75 -15.37 -14.49 23.03
CA THR A 75 -16.73 -14.74 22.51
C THR A 75 -16.98 -14.03 21.18
N ARG A 76 -16.44 -12.81 21.01
CA ARG A 76 -16.45 -12.09 19.72
C ARG A 76 -15.66 -12.85 18.66
N PHE A 77 -14.45 -13.30 18.99
CA PHE A 77 -13.62 -14.13 18.10
C PHE A 77 -14.35 -15.40 17.64
N LEU A 78 -14.97 -16.14 18.56
CA LEU A 78 -15.78 -17.32 18.25
C LEU A 78 -16.95 -17.02 17.31
N ARG A 79 -17.68 -15.92 17.54
CA ARG A 79 -18.78 -15.50 16.66
C ARG A 79 -18.31 -15.20 15.23
N ARG A 80 -17.12 -14.60 15.06
CA ARG A 80 -16.54 -14.33 13.74
C ARG A 80 -16.11 -15.59 13.00
N ILE A 81 -15.66 -16.62 13.71
CA ILE A 81 -15.44 -17.94 13.10
C ILE A 81 -16.77 -18.59 12.72
N LEU A 82 -17.74 -18.60 13.64
CA LEU A 82 -19.04 -19.24 13.45
C LEU A 82 -19.94 -18.55 12.42
N SER A 83 -19.61 -17.33 12.00
CA SER A 83 -20.32 -16.63 10.93
C SER A 83 -20.03 -17.18 9.53
N ALA A 84 -19.10 -18.14 9.37
CA ALA A 84 -18.86 -18.80 8.10
C ALA A 84 -20.11 -19.53 7.58
N THR A 85 -20.43 -19.32 6.30
CA THR A 85 -21.63 -19.87 5.64
C THR A 85 -21.30 -20.80 4.48
N SER A 86 -20.16 -20.63 3.82
CA SER A 86 -19.75 -21.34 2.62
C SER A 86 -18.38 -22.00 2.78
N SER A 87 -17.40 -21.27 3.33
CA SER A 87 -16.02 -21.74 3.45
C SER A 87 -15.28 -21.15 4.64
N LEU A 88 -14.35 -21.93 5.18
CA LEU A 88 -13.42 -21.52 6.22
C LEU A 88 -12.02 -22.07 5.91
N ASP A 89 -11.09 -21.17 5.62
CA ASP A 89 -9.68 -21.51 5.41
C ASP A 89 -8.86 -21.09 6.63
N LEU A 90 -8.21 -22.04 7.28
CA LEU A 90 -7.42 -21.83 8.50
C LEU A 90 -5.94 -22.02 8.22
N CYS A 91 -5.13 -21.04 8.57
CA CYS A 91 -3.68 -21.09 8.53
C CYS A 91 -3.15 -20.84 9.93
N VAL A 92 -2.94 -21.92 10.70
CA VAL A 92 -2.67 -21.85 12.15
C VAL A 92 -1.45 -22.65 12.55
N PHE A 93 -0.49 -21.98 13.17
CA PHE A 93 0.73 -22.60 13.71
C PHE A 93 0.42 -23.63 14.81
N ALA A 94 -0.36 -23.22 15.83
CA ALA A 94 -0.74 -24.07 16.95
C ALA A 94 -2.25 -24.03 17.17
N PHE A 95 -2.87 -25.22 17.30
CA PHE A 95 -4.31 -25.37 17.51
C PHE A 95 -4.61 -26.44 18.57
N SER A 96 -4.85 -26.02 19.82
CA SER A 96 -5.19 -26.89 20.95
C SER A 96 -6.46 -26.49 21.71
N ASN A 97 -7.06 -25.33 21.41
CA ASN A 97 -8.24 -24.85 22.12
C ASN A 97 -9.50 -25.66 21.73
N MET A 98 -10.15 -26.24 22.74
CA MET A 98 -11.31 -27.14 22.57
C MET A 98 -12.56 -26.42 22.05
N ASP A 99 -12.81 -25.17 22.45
CA ASP A 99 -13.99 -24.41 22.01
C ASP A 99 -13.86 -23.95 20.55
N LEU A 100 -12.65 -23.57 20.13
CA LEU A 100 -12.36 -23.29 18.72
C LEU A 100 -12.48 -24.56 17.86
N SER A 101 -11.99 -25.71 18.36
CA SER A 101 -12.18 -27.00 17.69
C SER A 101 -13.67 -27.35 17.57
N ARG A 102 -14.44 -27.15 18.64
CA ARG A 102 -15.90 -27.33 18.63
C ARG A 102 -16.58 -26.43 17.61
N ALA A 103 -16.18 -25.17 17.47
CA ALA A 103 -16.70 -24.26 16.47
C ALA A 103 -16.42 -24.73 15.04
N VAL A 104 -15.19 -25.14 14.75
CA VAL A 104 -14.80 -25.68 13.43
C VAL A 104 -15.58 -26.96 13.10
N LEU A 105 -15.70 -27.88 14.06
CA LEU A 105 -16.49 -29.11 13.90
C LEU A 105 -17.99 -28.81 13.68
N GLY A 106 -18.53 -27.82 14.40
CA GLY A 106 -19.91 -27.36 14.23
C GLY A 106 -20.18 -26.81 12.83
N LEU A 107 -19.25 -26.03 12.28
CA LEU A 107 -19.31 -25.53 10.90
C LEU A 107 -19.23 -26.66 9.87
N HIS A 108 -18.36 -27.65 10.10
CA HIS A 108 -18.26 -28.81 9.22
C HIS A 108 -19.57 -29.62 9.16
N ARG A 109 -20.23 -29.83 10.32
CA ARG A 109 -21.56 -30.47 10.37
C ARG A 109 -22.65 -29.66 9.68
N ARG A 110 -22.50 -28.33 9.60
CA ARG A 110 -23.38 -27.43 8.84
C ARG A 110 -23.11 -27.44 7.33
N GLY A 111 -22.14 -28.22 6.84
CA GLY A 111 -21.79 -28.31 5.42
C GLY A 111 -20.85 -27.21 4.92
N VAL A 112 -20.23 -26.43 5.81
CA VAL A 112 -19.22 -25.43 5.43
C VAL A 112 -17.95 -26.16 4.97
N THR A 113 -17.38 -25.72 3.84
CA THR A 113 -16.13 -26.30 3.33
C THR A 113 -14.94 -25.80 4.15
N ILE A 114 -14.21 -26.69 4.81
CA ILE A 114 -13.11 -26.31 5.71
C ILE A 114 -11.79 -26.86 5.20
N ARG A 115 -10.79 -25.98 5.09
CA ARG A 115 -9.40 -26.31 4.75
C ARG A 115 -8.48 -25.82 5.86
N VAL A 116 -7.64 -26.68 6.39
CA VAL A 116 -6.70 -26.32 7.48
C VAL A 116 -5.27 -26.56 7.03
N LEU A 117 -4.46 -25.52 7.08
CA LEU A 117 -3.02 -25.59 6.94
C LEU A 117 -2.38 -25.34 8.31
N THR A 118 -1.49 -26.24 8.71
CA THR A 118 -0.84 -26.19 10.03
C THR A 118 0.63 -26.59 9.95
N ASP A 119 1.39 -26.36 11.02
CA ASP A 119 2.77 -26.79 11.12
C ASP A 119 2.83 -28.30 11.45
N LYS A 120 3.75 -29.03 10.80
CA LYS A 120 3.87 -30.49 10.96
C LYS A 120 4.25 -30.90 12.37
N ASP A 121 5.12 -30.14 13.02
CA ASP A 121 5.64 -30.48 14.34
C ASP A 121 4.54 -30.25 15.38
N TYR A 122 3.79 -29.14 15.26
CA TYR A 122 2.65 -28.86 16.16
C TYR A 122 1.44 -29.77 15.95
N ALA A 123 1.18 -30.18 14.71
CA ALA A 123 0.10 -31.12 14.42
C ALA A 123 0.30 -32.47 15.12
N ALA A 124 1.55 -32.86 15.39
CA ALA A 124 1.91 -34.12 16.03
C ALA A 124 1.92 -34.08 17.58
N ILE A 125 1.78 -32.89 18.19
CA ILE A 125 1.81 -32.74 19.65
C ILE A 125 0.52 -33.29 20.29
N THR A 126 0.67 -34.01 21.40
CA THR A 126 -0.44 -34.48 22.24
C THR A 126 -1.28 -33.30 22.74
N GLY A 127 -2.60 -33.34 22.47
CA GLY A 127 -3.54 -32.25 22.79
C GLY A 127 -3.83 -31.31 21.61
N SER A 128 -3.11 -31.45 20.50
CA SER A 128 -3.46 -30.78 19.25
C SER A 128 -4.83 -31.23 18.74
N GLN A 129 -5.65 -30.28 18.32
CA GLN A 129 -6.99 -30.53 17.79
C GLN A 129 -6.97 -30.99 16.33
N ILE A 130 -5.81 -30.93 15.67
CA ILE A 130 -5.64 -31.31 14.26
C ILE A 130 -6.04 -32.77 14.00
N GLY A 131 -5.67 -33.69 14.90
CA GLY A 131 -6.06 -35.10 14.79
C GLY A 131 -7.58 -35.29 14.87
N VAL A 132 -8.26 -34.51 15.71
CA VAL A 132 -9.73 -34.52 15.85
C VAL A 132 -10.38 -34.03 14.56
N LEU A 133 -9.89 -32.93 13.98
CA LEU A 133 -10.41 -32.39 12.72
C LEU A 133 -10.22 -33.39 11.56
N ARG A 134 -9.04 -34.03 11.45
CA ARG A 134 -8.78 -35.08 10.46
C ARG A 134 -9.73 -36.26 10.60
N LYS A 135 -9.94 -36.75 11.83
CA LYS A 135 -10.87 -37.86 12.11
C LYS A 135 -12.31 -37.51 11.75
N ALA A 136 -12.68 -36.23 11.83
CA ALA A 136 -13.99 -35.74 11.41
C ALA A 136 -14.14 -35.61 9.88
N GLY A 137 -13.08 -35.84 9.09
CA GLY A 137 -13.11 -35.72 7.63
C GLY A 137 -12.73 -34.34 7.09
N ILE A 138 -12.25 -33.42 7.94
CA ILE A 138 -11.81 -32.09 7.50
C ILE A 138 -10.46 -32.21 6.80
N CYS A 139 -10.32 -31.54 5.66
CA CYS A 139 -9.08 -31.51 4.89
C CYS A 139 -8.00 -30.73 5.65
N VAL A 140 -6.96 -31.42 6.11
CA VAL A 140 -5.81 -30.81 6.79
C VAL A 140 -4.50 -31.10 6.06
N ARG A 141 -3.78 -30.06 5.67
CA ARG A 141 -2.41 -30.12 5.15
C ARG A 141 -1.43 -29.63 6.21
N CYS A 142 -0.27 -30.26 6.26
CA CYS A 142 0.84 -29.82 7.10
C CYS A 142 1.94 -29.25 6.23
N ASP A 143 2.68 -28.28 6.75
CA ASP A 143 3.88 -27.77 6.08
C ASP A 143 4.92 -28.89 5.88
N VAL A 144 5.52 -28.91 4.70
CA VAL A 144 6.55 -29.88 4.29
C VAL A 144 7.97 -29.31 4.32
N GLY A 145 8.11 -28.02 4.58
CA GLY A 145 9.38 -27.30 4.56
C GLY A 145 10.27 -27.56 5.79
N SER A 146 11.47 -27.01 5.73
CA SER A 146 12.38 -26.90 6.87
C SER A 146 12.11 -25.65 7.73
N VAL A 147 11.31 -24.72 7.20
CA VAL A 147 10.92 -23.45 7.85
C VAL A 147 9.53 -23.61 8.45
N HIS A 148 9.33 -23.17 9.69
CA HIS A 148 8.08 -23.38 10.41
C HIS A 148 6.94 -22.55 9.80
N MET A 149 5.75 -23.15 9.72
CA MET A 149 4.54 -22.47 9.24
C MET A 149 3.94 -21.62 10.37
N HIS A 150 4.49 -20.43 10.58
CA HIS A 150 4.18 -19.59 11.74
C HIS A 150 3.00 -18.63 11.53
N HIS A 151 2.14 -18.85 10.53
CA HIS A 151 0.96 -18.02 10.31
C HIS A 151 -0.14 -18.28 11.37
N LYS A 152 -0.93 -17.24 11.66
CA LYS A 152 -2.14 -17.29 12.49
C LYS A 152 -3.22 -16.43 11.86
N PHE A 153 -3.83 -16.95 10.80
CA PHE A 153 -4.96 -16.29 10.17
C PHE A 153 -6.06 -17.27 9.75
N ALA A 154 -7.27 -16.75 9.62
CA ALA A 154 -8.42 -17.45 9.09
C ALA A 154 -9.11 -16.56 8.04
N LEU A 155 -9.59 -17.18 6.97
CA LEU A 155 -10.42 -16.54 5.95
C LEU A 155 -11.81 -17.16 6.02
N VAL A 156 -12.80 -16.31 6.28
CA VAL A 156 -14.21 -16.68 6.37
C VAL A 156 -14.90 -16.24 5.08
N ASP A 157 -15.48 -17.21 4.37
CA ASP A 157 -16.23 -17.03 3.11
C ASP A 157 -15.46 -16.28 2.00
N GLY A 158 -14.13 -16.27 2.07
CA GLY A 158 -13.25 -15.53 1.14
C GLY A 158 -13.45 -14.01 1.17
N ARG A 159 -14.05 -13.47 2.24
CA ARG A 159 -14.39 -12.04 2.37
C ARG A 159 -13.95 -11.42 3.68
N LEU A 160 -13.88 -12.21 4.76
CA LEU A 160 -13.49 -11.73 6.07
C LEU A 160 -12.16 -12.36 6.47
N LEU A 161 -11.19 -11.52 6.83
CA LEU A 161 -9.87 -11.89 7.32
C LEU A 161 -9.84 -11.75 8.84
N ILE A 162 -9.35 -12.78 9.50
CA ILE A 162 -9.05 -12.79 10.93
C ILE A 162 -7.57 -13.10 11.06
N THR A 163 -6.75 -12.18 11.55
CA THR A 163 -5.29 -12.37 11.63
C THR A 163 -4.70 -11.68 12.86
N GLY A 164 -3.60 -12.19 13.38
CA GLY A 164 -2.96 -11.59 14.55
C GLY A 164 -1.78 -12.38 15.08
N SER A 165 -1.43 -12.14 16.34
CA SER A 165 -0.38 -12.88 17.05
C SER A 165 -0.91 -14.18 17.67
N LEU A 166 -2.23 -14.26 17.91
CA LEU A 166 -2.90 -15.31 18.68
C LEU A 166 -2.74 -16.72 18.09
N ASN A 167 -1.99 -17.58 18.80
CA ASN A 167 -2.06 -19.03 18.62
C ASN A 167 -3.41 -19.57 19.13
N TRP A 168 -4.01 -20.56 18.46
CA TRP A 168 -5.34 -21.07 18.82
C TRP A 168 -5.26 -22.09 19.97
N THR A 169 -4.74 -21.63 21.11
CA THR A 169 -4.45 -22.43 22.31
C THR A 169 -5.10 -21.79 23.53
N LEU A 170 -5.34 -22.58 24.58
CA LEU A 170 -5.95 -22.05 25.81
C LEU A 170 -5.07 -20.97 26.47
N THR A 171 -3.75 -21.22 26.54
CA THR A 171 -2.77 -20.28 27.11
C THR A 171 -2.74 -18.94 26.38
N ALA A 172 -2.78 -18.95 25.05
CA ALA A 172 -2.79 -17.71 24.28
C ALA A 172 -4.07 -16.88 24.49
N VAL A 173 -5.21 -17.54 24.71
CA VAL A 173 -6.49 -16.87 24.96
C VAL A 173 -6.57 -16.31 26.38
N GLN A 174 -6.02 -17.01 27.39
CA GLN A 174 -6.29 -16.70 28.81
C GLN A 174 -5.09 -16.12 29.57
N SER A 175 -3.88 -16.23 29.04
CA SER A 175 -2.67 -15.90 29.79
C SER A 175 -1.68 -15.02 29.04
N ASN A 176 -1.62 -15.11 27.70
CA ASN A 176 -0.71 -14.29 26.91
C ASN A 176 -1.31 -12.92 26.55
N MET A 177 -0.43 -11.94 26.37
CA MET A 177 -0.78 -10.68 25.71
C MET A 177 -0.76 -10.89 24.19
N GLU A 178 -1.94 -10.97 23.59
CA GLU A 178 -2.11 -11.24 22.15
C GLU A 178 -3.10 -10.25 21.55
N ASN A 179 -3.02 -10.08 20.24
CA ASN A 179 -3.99 -9.26 19.49
C ASN A 179 -4.47 -9.99 18.24
N VAL A 180 -5.72 -9.74 17.88
CA VAL A 180 -6.35 -10.21 16.64
C VAL A 180 -7.06 -9.06 15.98
N ILE A 181 -6.88 -8.94 14.67
CA ILE A 181 -7.60 -8.02 13.81
C ILE A 181 -8.59 -8.82 12.98
N VAL A 182 -9.83 -8.34 12.94
CA VAL A 182 -10.92 -8.87 12.12
C VAL A 182 -11.29 -7.78 11.12
N THR A 183 -11.12 -8.06 9.83
CA THR A 183 -11.37 -7.09 8.76
C THR A 183 -12.04 -7.70 7.53
N ASP A 184 -13.00 -7.01 6.92
CA ASP A 184 -13.55 -7.33 5.60
C ASP A 184 -12.99 -6.46 4.47
N GLU A 185 -11.92 -5.71 4.75
CA GLU A 185 -11.27 -4.82 3.79
C GLU A 185 -10.62 -5.64 2.66
N PRO A 186 -11.11 -5.53 1.40
CA PRO A 186 -10.65 -6.37 0.30
C PRO A 186 -9.14 -6.27 0.04
N ASP A 187 -8.56 -5.09 0.23
CA ASP A 187 -7.13 -4.85 0.02
C ASP A 187 -6.24 -5.60 1.02
N LEU A 188 -6.76 -5.90 2.21
CA LEU A 188 -6.10 -6.75 3.20
C LEU A 188 -6.44 -8.22 3.02
N VAL A 189 -7.68 -8.55 2.67
CA VAL A 189 -8.15 -9.94 2.53
C VAL A 189 -7.50 -10.64 1.32
N GLN A 190 -7.40 -9.96 0.17
CA GLN A 190 -6.94 -10.56 -1.08
C GLN A 190 -5.50 -11.12 -1.04
N PRO A 191 -4.50 -10.42 -0.47
CA PRO A 191 -3.16 -10.97 -0.29
C PRO A 191 -3.15 -12.27 0.53
N PHE A 192 -3.96 -12.36 1.60
CA PHE A 192 -4.03 -13.55 2.45
C PHE A 192 -4.70 -14.73 1.74
N ILE A 193 -5.73 -14.49 0.92
CA ILE A 193 -6.32 -15.53 0.06
C ILE A 193 -5.25 -16.11 -0.89
N LYS A 194 -4.49 -15.24 -1.56
CA LYS A 194 -3.42 -15.67 -2.47
C LYS A 194 -2.35 -16.47 -1.76
N GLU A 195 -1.95 -16.02 -0.57
CA GLU A 195 -0.95 -16.71 0.23
C GLU A 195 -1.45 -18.07 0.72
N PHE A 196 -2.69 -18.15 1.20
CA PHE A 196 -3.31 -19.41 1.57
C PHE A 196 -3.33 -20.39 0.39
N HIS A 197 -3.78 -19.96 -0.79
CA HIS A 197 -3.78 -20.80 -1.98
C HIS A 197 -2.38 -21.25 -2.39
N ARG A 198 -1.39 -20.36 -2.32
CA ARG A 198 0.02 -20.68 -2.62
C ARG A 198 0.52 -21.78 -1.69
N LEU A 199 0.33 -21.61 -0.38
CA LEU A 199 0.76 -22.58 0.64
C LEU A 199 -0.03 -23.88 0.55
N TRP A 200 -1.33 -23.80 0.29
CA TRP A 200 -2.20 -24.96 0.14
C TRP A 200 -1.71 -25.85 -1.01
N MET A 201 -1.50 -25.27 -2.18
CA MET A 201 -1.00 -25.98 -3.37
C MET A 201 0.44 -26.48 -3.21
N HIS A 202 1.28 -25.73 -2.48
CA HIS A 202 2.65 -26.17 -2.19
C HIS A 202 2.66 -27.45 -1.36
N ASN A 203 1.83 -27.51 -0.32
CA ASN A 203 1.74 -28.62 0.62
C ASN A 203 0.78 -29.73 0.15
N ASP A 204 0.62 -29.90 -1.17
CA ASP A 204 -0.22 -30.96 -1.73
C ASP A 204 0.51 -32.32 -1.67
N PRO A 205 -0.03 -33.34 -0.98
CA PRO A 205 0.58 -34.66 -0.91
C PRO A 205 0.83 -35.29 -2.30
N ALA A 206 0.01 -34.97 -3.30
CA ALA A 206 0.15 -35.50 -4.65
C ALA A 206 1.48 -35.11 -5.34
N ARG A 207 2.10 -33.98 -4.93
CA ARG A 207 3.38 -33.53 -5.49
C ARG A 207 4.57 -34.37 -5.03
N TYR A 208 4.47 -35.02 -3.88
CA TYR A 208 5.58 -35.76 -3.26
C TYR A 208 5.56 -37.26 -3.59
N LEU A 209 4.45 -37.77 -4.14
CA LEU A 209 4.32 -39.16 -4.59
C LEU A 209 5.12 -39.47 -5.87
N HIS A 210 5.62 -38.46 -6.59
CA HIS A 210 6.40 -38.65 -7.83
C HIS A 210 7.92 -38.55 -7.65
N SER A 211 8.43 -38.34 -6.44
CA SER A 211 9.87 -38.15 -6.18
C SER A 211 10.57 -39.35 -5.50
N THR A 212 9.89 -40.47 -5.30
CA THR A 212 10.41 -41.65 -4.59
C THR A 212 11.17 -42.63 -5.49
N SER A 213 12.05 -42.13 -6.35
CA SER A 213 13.05 -42.94 -7.05
C SER A 213 14.42 -42.26 -7.02
N GLY A 214 15.11 -42.38 -5.89
CA GLY A 214 16.49 -41.88 -5.77
C GLY A 214 16.93 -41.67 -4.32
N PHE A 215 17.50 -42.71 -3.72
CA PHE A 215 18.48 -42.69 -2.61
C PHE A 215 18.40 -41.55 -1.57
N GLY A 216 17.79 -41.87 -0.41
CA GLY A 216 18.54 -41.95 0.85
C GLY A 216 19.06 -40.66 1.50
N GLY A 217 18.19 -39.69 1.80
CA GLY A 217 18.48 -38.68 2.82
C GLY A 217 18.11 -39.19 4.21
N LEU A 218 19.04 -39.83 4.92
CA LEU A 218 18.90 -40.09 6.35
C LEU A 218 18.72 -38.73 7.06
N GLN A 219 17.49 -38.39 7.45
CA GLN A 219 17.24 -37.30 8.39
C GLN A 219 17.84 -37.70 9.74
N VAL A 220 18.97 -37.10 10.09
CA VAL A 220 19.67 -37.34 11.36
C VAL A 220 18.79 -36.90 12.53
N THR A 221 18.05 -37.83 13.13
CA THR A 221 17.32 -37.68 14.39
C THR A 221 18.28 -37.90 15.58
N MET A 222 19.32 -37.08 15.68
CA MET A 222 20.29 -37.16 16.78
C MET A 222 20.60 -35.79 17.39
N LEU A 223 21.00 -35.81 18.67
CA LEU A 223 21.41 -34.65 19.44
C LEU A 223 22.94 -34.50 19.33
N LEU A 224 23.42 -33.31 19.02
CA LEU A 224 24.84 -32.98 18.84
C LEU A 224 25.23 -31.91 19.85
N ILE A 225 26.35 -32.09 20.54
CA ILE A 225 26.94 -31.04 21.37
C ILE A 225 28.28 -30.63 20.78
N LYS A 226 28.43 -29.32 20.52
CA LYS A 226 29.67 -28.70 20.05
C LYS A 226 30.24 -27.76 21.11
N MET A 227 31.54 -27.82 21.36
CA MET A 227 32.24 -26.84 22.22
C MET A 227 33.15 -25.94 21.38
N MET A 228 32.98 -24.62 21.51
CA MET A 228 33.73 -23.57 20.78
C MET A 228 34.71 -22.84 21.72
N MET A 229 35.85 -22.42 21.14
CA MET A 229 37.04 -21.76 21.73
C MET A 229 37.00 -21.39 23.21
N ALA A 230 38.04 -21.83 23.93
CA ALA A 230 38.37 -21.42 25.28
C ALA A 230 38.85 -19.97 25.33
N LEU A 231 38.29 -19.17 26.24
CA LEU A 231 38.89 -17.91 26.65
C LEU A 231 39.53 -18.13 28.03
N ALA A 232 40.86 -18.15 28.08
CA ALA A 232 41.62 -18.09 29.34
C ALA A 232 41.72 -16.62 29.78
N ARG A 233 41.62 -16.36 31.08
CA ARG A 233 41.74 -14.99 31.61
C ARG A 233 43.23 -14.60 31.63
N ASP A 234 43.58 -13.56 30.90
CA ASP A 234 44.86 -12.87 31.08
C ASP A 234 44.74 -11.92 32.29
N SER A 235 45.75 -11.91 33.15
CA SER A 235 45.73 -11.15 34.41
C SER A 235 46.09 -9.70 34.16
N GLY A 236 45.15 -8.90 33.64
CA GLY A 236 45.34 -7.47 33.35
C GLY A 236 44.19 -6.61 33.87
N ALA A 237 44.54 -5.61 34.68
CA ALA A 237 43.67 -4.76 35.50
C ALA A 237 42.63 -3.91 34.75
N GLY A 238 41.48 -3.66 35.38
CA GLY A 238 40.50 -2.65 34.94
C GLY A 238 39.10 -2.86 35.53
N GLN A 239 38.76 -2.07 36.54
CA GLN A 239 37.58 -2.17 37.41
C GLN A 239 36.30 -1.64 36.75
N GLU A 240 35.20 -2.41 36.80
CA GLU A 240 33.85 -1.86 36.98
C GLU A 240 32.92 -2.91 37.62
N GLN A 241 32.14 -2.44 38.59
CA GLN A 241 31.70 -3.19 39.75
C GLN A 241 30.25 -3.65 39.60
N ARG A 242 30.05 -4.95 39.34
CA ARG A 242 28.80 -5.70 39.58
C ARG A 242 29.14 -7.08 40.13
N ASP A 243 28.57 -7.38 41.30
CA ASP A 243 28.48 -8.65 42.04
C ASP A 243 29.73 -9.55 42.09
N ALA A 244 30.48 -9.43 43.19
CA ALA A 244 31.79 -10.03 43.45
C ALA A 244 31.84 -11.58 43.59
N ALA A 245 30.74 -12.30 43.39
CA ALA A 245 30.71 -13.77 43.49
C ALA A 245 30.88 -14.49 42.13
N ASP A 246 30.62 -13.81 41.00
CA ASP A 246 30.50 -14.47 39.69
C ASP A 246 31.71 -14.26 38.74
N GLN A 247 32.77 -13.61 39.24
CA GLN A 247 33.96 -13.24 38.46
C GLN A 247 35.19 -14.13 38.66
N ASN A 248 35.09 -15.25 39.37
CA ASN A 248 36.28 -16.04 39.71
C ASN A 248 36.20 -17.43 39.04
N PHE A 249 36.62 -17.51 37.77
CA PHE A 249 36.72 -18.76 37.00
C PHE A 249 38.04 -18.77 36.20
N ASP A 250 38.61 -19.96 35.99
CA ASP A 250 39.90 -20.17 35.33
C ASP A 250 39.74 -20.30 33.80
N TYR A 251 38.66 -20.96 33.35
CA TYR A 251 38.32 -21.09 31.94
C TYR A 251 36.85 -20.82 31.67
N MET A 252 36.54 -20.26 30.51
CA MET A 252 35.18 -20.17 29.99
C MET A 252 35.06 -20.89 28.66
N PHE A 253 34.06 -21.77 28.55
CA PHE A 253 33.73 -22.51 27.33
C PHE A 253 32.33 -22.18 26.84
N LYS A 254 32.19 -22.06 25.51
CA LYS A 254 30.89 -21.92 24.86
C LYS A 254 30.46 -23.25 24.29
N LEU A 255 29.37 -23.79 24.83
CA LEU A 255 28.75 -25.04 24.40
C LEU A 255 27.52 -24.74 23.55
N LEU A 256 27.32 -25.56 22.54
CA LEU A 256 26.24 -25.44 21.59
C LEU A 256 25.55 -26.80 21.44
N ILE A 257 24.28 -26.86 21.82
CA ILE A 257 23.43 -28.03 21.63
C ILE A 257 22.67 -27.86 20.32
N ILE A 258 22.85 -28.81 19.41
CA ILE A 258 22.30 -28.83 18.05
C ILE A 258 21.49 -30.11 17.86
N GLY A 259 20.40 -30.03 17.11
CA GLY A 259 19.60 -31.21 16.77
C GLY A 259 18.19 -30.82 16.36
N ASN A 260 17.47 -31.78 15.76
CA ASN A 260 16.11 -31.56 15.28
C ASN A 260 15.14 -31.18 16.40
N SER A 261 13.98 -30.63 16.04
CA SER A 261 12.87 -30.45 16.99
C SER A 261 12.58 -31.76 17.71
N SER A 262 12.11 -31.69 18.96
CA SER A 262 11.70 -32.84 19.78
C SER A 262 12.77 -33.85 20.22
N VAL A 263 14.05 -33.75 19.84
CA VAL A 263 15.12 -34.65 20.35
C VAL A 263 15.48 -34.43 21.83
N GLY A 264 14.82 -33.48 22.51
CA GLY A 264 14.98 -33.23 23.94
C GLY A 264 16.09 -32.23 24.32
N LYS A 265 16.56 -31.38 23.39
CA LYS A 265 17.61 -30.35 23.64
C LYS A 265 17.36 -29.54 24.92
N THR A 266 16.16 -28.99 25.04
CA THR A 266 15.74 -28.15 26.18
C THR A 266 15.74 -28.95 27.47
N SER A 267 15.05 -30.11 27.50
CA SER A 267 15.02 -30.99 28.67
C SER A 267 16.41 -31.46 29.08
N PHE A 268 17.30 -31.72 28.12
CA PHE A 268 18.69 -32.09 28.36
C PHE A 268 19.48 -30.93 28.98
N LEU A 269 19.29 -29.70 28.49
CA LEU A 269 19.89 -28.50 29.06
C LEU A 269 19.40 -28.22 30.48
N PHE A 270 18.09 -28.25 30.72
CA PHE A 270 17.50 -28.02 32.04
C PHE A 270 17.91 -29.10 33.04
N ARG A 271 17.99 -30.36 32.58
CA ARG A 271 18.51 -31.44 33.41
C ARG A 271 19.95 -31.20 33.81
N PHE A 272 20.80 -30.80 32.87
CA PHE A 272 22.20 -30.50 33.21
C PHE A 272 22.33 -29.25 34.08
N ALA A 273 21.67 -28.15 33.74
CA ALA A 273 21.85 -26.86 34.38
C ALA A 273 21.22 -26.82 35.78
N ASP A 274 19.94 -27.20 35.87
CA ASP A 274 19.08 -26.96 37.02
C ASP A 274 18.64 -28.25 37.73
N ASP A 275 19.10 -29.43 37.28
CA ASP A 275 18.65 -30.76 37.74
C ASP A 275 17.12 -30.93 37.73
N SER A 276 16.47 -30.30 36.74
CA SER A 276 15.02 -30.32 36.59
C SER A 276 14.59 -30.98 35.28
N PHE A 277 13.44 -31.64 35.32
CA PHE A 277 12.80 -32.19 34.13
C PHE A 277 11.29 -31.97 34.22
N THR A 278 10.72 -31.46 33.13
CA THR A 278 9.30 -31.21 33.00
C THR A 278 8.74 -32.08 31.87
N SER A 279 7.72 -32.87 32.18
CA SER A 279 7.01 -33.70 31.20
C SER A 279 6.03 -32.89 30.33
N ALA A 280 5.68 -31.67 30.74
CA ALA A 280 4.90 -30.74 29.94
C ALA A 280 5.75 -30.21 28.77
N PHE A 281 5.32 -30.51 27.55
CA PHE A 281 5.97 -30.01 26.34
C PHE A 281 5.68 -28.53 26.14
N VAL A 282 6.62 -27.68 26.53
CA VAL A 282 6.66 -26.26 26.14
C VAL A 282 7.64 -26.15 24.98
N SER A 283 7.14 -25.78 23.81
CA SER A 283 8.00 -25.41 22.68
C SER A 283 8.86 -24.21 23.07
N THR A 284 10.19 -24.35 23.10
CA THR A 284 11.07 -23.21 23.35
C THR A 284 10.89 -22.16 22.26
N VAL A 285 10.33 -21.00 22.63
CA VAL A 285 10.36 -19.80 21.79
C VAL A 285 11.61 -19.01 22.17
N GLY A 286 12.69 -19.19 21.41
CA GLY A 286 13.95 -18.45 21.59
C GLY A 286 15.19 -19.31 21.71
N ILE A 287 16.35 -18.64 21.73
CA ILE A 287 17.64 -19.27 22.02
C ILE A 287 17.70 -19.49 23.54
N ASP A 288 17.45 -20.71 24.00
CA ASP A 288 17.66 -21.08 25.41
C ASP A 288 19.16 -20.95 25.73
N PHE A 289 19.47 -20.14 26.75
CA PHE A 289 20.82 -19.86 27.23
C PHE A 289 20.90 -20.15 28.73
N LYS A 290 21.89 -20.95 29.14
CA LYS A 290 22.19 -21.23 30.54
C LYS A 290 23.69 -21.12 30.80
N VAL A 291 24.03 -20.73 32.02
CA VAL A 291 25.40 -20.69 32.50
C VAL A 291 25.54 -21.65 33.68
N LYS A 292 26.55 -22.52 33.66
CA LYS A 292 26.85 -23.43 34.76
C LYS A 292 28.36 -23.44 35.02
N THR A 293 28.75 -23.27 36.27
CA THR A 293 30.15 -23.38 36.69
C THR A 293 30.38 -24.77 37.25
N ILE A 294 31.41 -25.45 36.77
CA ILE A 294 31.86 -26.76 37.27
C ILE A 294 33.31 -26.68 37.77
N TYR A 295 33.69 -27.57 38.68
CA TYR A 295 35.06 -27.70 39.17
C TYR A 295 35.70 -28.96 38.57
N ARG A 296 36.85 -28.81 37.92
CA ARG A 296 37.65 -29.92 37.35
C ARG A 296 39.15 -29.63 37.52
N ASN A 297 39.92 -30.59 38.04
CA ASN A 297 41.36 -30.48 38.27
C ASN A 297 41.76 -29.19 39.04
N ASP A 298 41.06 -28.89 40.14
CA ASP A 298 41.21 -27.66 40.96
C ASP A 298 40.97 -26.33 40.22
N LYS A 299 40.43 -26.39 38.99
CA LYS A 299 40.06 -25.22 38.19
C LYS A 299 38.54 -25.07 38.09
N ARG A 300 38.07 -23.83 38.16
CA ARG A 300 36.68 -23.43 37.94
C ARG A 300 36.44 -23.16 36.47
N VAL A 301 35.57 -23.94 35.86
CA VAL A 301 35.21 -23.85 34.45
C VAL A 301 33.79 -23.31 34.33
N LYS A 302 33.63 -22.14 33.70
CA LYS A 302 32.33 -21.52 33.41
C LYS A 302 31.84 -21.97 32.03
N LEU A 303 30.74 -22.69 32.00
CA LEU A 303 30.10 -23.18 30.77
C LEU A 303 28.96 -22.25 30.37
N GLN A 304 29.02 -21.70 29.16
CA GLN A 304 27.94 -20.96 28.51
C GLN A 304 27.27 -21.86 27.47
N ILE A 305 26.06 -22.34 27.74
CA ILE A 305 25.40 -23.35 26.93
C ILE A 305 24.24 -22.72 26.16
N TRP A 306 24.25 -22.89 24.84
CA TRP A 306 23.30 -22.32 23.90
C TRP A 306 22.59 -23.43 23.12
N ILE A 307 21.29 -23.29 22.89
CA ILE A 307 20.54 -24.18 21.97
C ILE A 307 20.45 -23.52 20.59
N LYS A 308 20.88 -24.22 19.52
CA LYS A 308 20.73 -23.77 18.12
C LYS A 308 20.33 -24.92 17.19
N THR A 309 19.93 -24.57 15.96
CA THR A 309 19.61 -25.52 14.89
C THR A 309 20.74 -25.73 13.89
N TYR A 310 21.78 -24.88 13.88
CA TYR A 310 22.94 -24.99 13.00
C TYR A 310 24.21 -24.38 13.64
N SER A 311 25.38 -24.68 13.08
CA SER A 311 26.70 -24.19 13.55
C SER A 311 27.70 -24.09 12.41
N TRP A 312 28.65 -23.15 12.52
CA TRP A 312 29.74 -22.93 11.56
C TRP A 312 31.11 -23.21 12.21
N GLY A 313 31.98 -23.97 11.53
CA GLY A 313 33.43 -24.08 11.82
C GLY A 313 33.88 -25.08 12.90
N ASN A 314 35.21 -25.27 12.96
CA ASN A 314 36.00 -26.22 13.76
C ASN A 314 35.66 -26.18 15.27
N ALA A 315 35.00 -27.23 15.77
CA ALA A 315 34.63 -27.39 17.18
C ALA A 315 34.78 -28.87 17.58
N GLN A 316 35.00 -29.15 18.87
CA GLN A 316 34.93 -30.54 19.38
C GLN A 316 33.45 -30.96 19.40
N VAL A 317 33.14 -32.11 18.79
CA VAL A 317 31.77 -32.61 18.63
C VAL A 317 31.61 -33.92 19.39
N VAL A 318 30.49 -34.07 20.08
CA VAL A 318 30.01 -35.34 20.66
C VAL A 318 28.59 -35.61 20.16
N LEU A 319 28.34 -36.85 19.75
CA LEU A 319 27.04 -37.32 19.26
C LEU A 319 26.26 -38.00 20.39
N LEU A 320 24.97 -37.69 20.50
CA LEU A 320 24.12 -38.16 21.58
C LEU A 320 22.85 -38.81 21.04
N GLY A 321 22.59 -40.04 21.48
CA GLY A 321 21.25 -40.63 21.54
C GLY A 321 20.58 -40.16 22.82
N ASN A 322 19.47 -39.43 22.72
CA ASN A 322 18.73 -38.96 23.90
C ASN A 322 17.32 -39.55 23.90
N LYS A 323 16.75 -39.68 25.09
CA LYS A 323 15.50 -40.41 25.39
C LYS A 323 15.66 -41.93 25.40
N LEU A 324 16.74 -42.42 26.00
CA LEU A 324 16.93 -43.85 26.27
C LEU A 324 15.73 -44.49 27.01
N ASP A 325 14.94 -43.67 27.72
CA ASP A 325 13.70 -44.09 28.40
C ASP A 325 12.53 -44.46 27.48
N LEU A 326 12.64 -44.22 26.17
CA LEU A 326 11.61 -44.52 25.16
C LEU A 326 12.10 -45.53 24.11
N GLU A 327 12.52 -46.71 24.58
CA GLU A 327 13.08 -47.76 23.72
C GLU A 327 12.07 -48.28 22.67
N GLU A 328 10.78 -48.35 23.03
CA GLU A 328 9.72 -48.82 22.13
C GLU A 328 9.42 -47.83 20.98
N ASP A 329 9.69 -46.53 21.19
CA ASP A 329 9.50 -45.47 20.18
C ASP A 329 10.81 -45.12 19.45
N ARG A 330 11.87 -45.92 19.64
CA ARG A 330 13.21 -45.67 19.10
C ARG A 330 13.17 -45.58 17.57
N GLN A 331 13.57 -44.42 17.06
CA GLN A 331 13.63 -44.17 15.60
C GLN A 331 14.98 -44.56 14.99
N VAL A 332 16.05 -44.60 15.80
CA VAL A 332 17.40 -44.96 15.32
C VAL A 332 18.00 -46.04 16.22
N PRO A 333 18.33 -47.22 15.69
CA PRO A 333 19.05 -48.26 16.40
C PRO A 333 20.39 -47.75 16.95
N THR A 334 20.77 -48.22 18.14
CA THR A 334 22.02 -47.82 18.78
C THR A 334 23.25 -48.19 17.92
N GLU A 335 23.23 -49.32 17.23
CA GLU A 335 24.31 -49.75 16.33
C GLU A 335 24.53 -48.79 15.15
N ASP A 336 23.45 -48.27 14.57
CA ASP A 336 23.52 -47.31 13.46
C ASP A 336 24.08 -45.97 13.93
N ALA A 337 23.69 -45.53 15.13
CA ALA A 337 24.22 -44.32 15.75
C ALA A 337 25.71 -44.43 16.09
N GLN A 338 26.13 -45.59 16.61
CA GLN A 338 27.54 -45.89 16.86
C GLN A 338 28.36 -45.95 15.58
N ARG A 339 27.83 -46.58 14.53
CA ARG A 339 28.50 -46.63 13.21
C ARG A 339 28.69 -45.23 12.64
N LEU A 340 27.65 -44.40 12.66
CA LEU A 340 27.73 -43.01 12.19
C LEU A 340 28.74 -42.19 13.00
N ALA A 341 28.78 -42.37 14.33
CA ALA A 341 29.75 -41.69 15.18
C ALA A 341 31.19 -42.10 14.82
N ALA A 342 31.44 -43.38 14.59
CA ALA A 342 32.74 -43.90 14.18
C ALA A 342 33.17 -43.37 12.81
N GLU A 343 32.26 -43.32 11.83
CA GLU A 343 32.52 -42.77 10.49
C GLU A 343 32.88 -41.28 10.53
N LEU A 344 32.27 -40.52 11.45
CA LEU A 344 32.51 -39.09 11.63
C LEU A 344 33.66 -38.78 12.60
N GLY A 345 34.22 -39.79 13.28
CA GLY A 345 35.25 -39.61 14.30
C GLY A 345 34.76 -38.91 15.57
N PHE A 346 33.48 -39.07 15.92
CA PHE A 346 32.87 -38.48 17.12
C PHE A 346 32.68 -39.53 18.22
N GLU A 347 32.78 -39.12 19.48
CA GLU A 347 32.32 -39.96 20.61
C GLU A 347 30.79 -40.03 20.62
N PHE A 348 30.24 -41.18 21.00
CA PHE A 348 28.80 -41.43 21.09
C PHE A 348 28.37 -41.78 22.51
N PHE A 349 27.28 -41.17 23.00
CA PHE A 349 26.66 -41.49 24.28
C PHE A 349 25.15 -41.71 24.14
N GLU A 350 24.64 -42.72 24.83
CA GLU A 350 23.21 -42.89 25.10
C GLU A 350 22.84 -42.17 26.40
N THR A 351 21.75 -41.40 26.37
CA THR A 351 21.37 -40.50 27.45
C THR A 351 19.87 -40.46 27.67
N SER A 352 19.45 -40.14 28.89
CA SER A 352 18.06 -39.78 29.20
C SER A 352 18.01 -38.54 30.08
N ALA A 353 17.46 -37.46 29.53
CA ALA A 353 17.14 -36.26 30.32
C ALA A 353 16.05 -36.51 31.38
N LYS A 354 15.14 -37.46 31.14
CA LYS A 354 14.06 -37.82 32.06
C LYS A 354 14.58 -38.60 33.27
N ASP A 355 15.39 -39.61 33.02
CA ASP A 355 15.91 -40.50 34.06
C ASP A 355 17.30 -40.07 34.58
N ASN A 356 17.81 -38.94 34.06
CA ASN A 356 19.13 -38.38 34.37
C ASN A 356 20.30 -39.34 34.08
N ILE A 357 20.18 -40.13 33.02
CA ILE A 357 21.20 -41.10 32.60
C ILE A 357 22.22 -40.40 31.68
N ASN A 358 23.50 -40.48 32.02
CA ASN A 358 24.65 -39.97 31.26
C ASN A 358 24.66 -38.47 30.93
N VAL A 359 23.74 -37.67 31.49
CA VAL A 359 23.63 -36.23 31.18
C VAL A 359 24.87 -35.48 31.65
N LYS A 360 25.26 -35.64 32.92
CA LYS A 360 26.42 -34.94 33.50
C LYS A 360 27.73 -35.43 32.90
N GLN A 361 27.85 -36.74 32.68
CA GLN A 361 29.04 -37.41 32.15
C GLN A 361 29.44 -36.87 30.78
N VAL A 362 28.46 -36.60 29.90
CA VAL A 362 28.70 -36.03 28.57
C VAL A 362 29.37 -34.65 28.64
N PHE A 363 28.85 -33.76 29.48
CA PHE A 363 29.40 -32.41 29.62
C PHE A 363 30.78 -32.42 30.30
N GLU A 364 31.00 -33.30 31.26
CA GLU A 364 32.29 -33.45 31.92
C GLU A 364 33.34 -34.03 30.97
N LYS A 365 32.99 -35.04 30.18
CA LYS A 365 33.89 -35.61 29.17
C LYS A 365 34.31 -34.59 28.12
N LEU A 366 33.37 -33.75 27.64
CA LEU A 366 33.69 -32.65 26.72
C LEU A 366 34.69 -31.65 27.31
N VAL A 367 34.57 -31.38 28.62
CA VAL A 367 35.50 -30.51 29.35
C VAL A 367 36.86 -31.17 29.52
N ASP A 368 36.91 -32.46 29.85
CA ASP A 368 38.14 -33.21 30.03
C ASP A 368 38.95 -33.29 28.72
N VAL A 369 38.31 -33.66 27.60
CA VAL A 369 38.94 -33.74 26.27
C VAL A 369 39.58 -32.41 25.85
N ILE A 370 38.96 -31.29 26.19
CA ILE A 370 39.48 -29.97 25.84
C ILE A 370 40.56 -29.50 26.82
N CYS A 371 40.43 -29.81 28.11
CA CYS A 371 41.50 -29.56 29.08
C CYS A 371 42.77 -30.35 28.72
N GLU A 372 42.63 -31.59 28.27
CA GLU A 372 43.73 -32.43 27.77
C GLU A 372 44.38 -31.82 26.53
N LYS A 373 43.59 -31.48 25.49
CA LYS A 373 44.10 -30.82 24.28
C LYS A 373 44.77 -29.47 24.54
N MET A 374 44.26 -28.69 25.50
CA MET A 374 44.90 -27.43 25.89
C MET A 374 46.24 -27.67 26.59
N ASN A 375 46.35 -28.66 27.47
CA ASN A 375 47.61 -29.00 28.12
C ASN A 375 48.66 -29.55 27.11
N GLU A 376 48.22 -30.27 26.08
CA GLU A 376 49.10 -30.71 24.98
C GLU A 376 49.63 -29.52 24.15
N SER A 377 48.81 -28.50 23.91
CA SER A 377 49.21 -27.29 23.18
C SER A 377 50.13 -26.33 23.97
N VAL A 378 50.27 -26.50 25.29
CA VAL A 378 51.13 -25.66 26.14
C VAL A 378 52.53 -26.26 26.33
N ASN A 379 52.71 -27.55 26.09
CA ASN A 379 53.99 -28.25 26.32
C ASN A 379 54.80 -28.58 25.05
N GLY A 380 54.35 -28.16 23.87
CA GLY A 380 54.92 -28.58 22.59
C GLY A 380 55.31 -27.45 21.65
N ASP A 381 56.30 -26.63 22.01
CA ASP A 381 56.99 -25.74 21.06
C ASP A 381 58.49 -26.02 21.02
N ALA A 382 58.91 -26.89 20.09
CA ALA A 382 60.24 -26.94 19.50
C ALA A 382 60.22 -27.67 18.12
N ASN A 383 60.07 -26.88 17.04
CA ASN A 383 60.45 -27.03 15.60
C ASN A 383 61.13 -28.33 15.07
N PRO A 384 61.21 -28.58 13.73
CA PRO A 384 60.26 -28.41 12.61
C PRO A 384 60.27 -29.61 11.60
N LEU A 385 59.46 -29.53 10.51
CA LEU A 385 59.63 -30.19 9.19
C LEU A 385 59.01 -31.59 8.91
N ALA A 386 58.23 -31.61 7.80
CA ALA A 386 57.98 -32.68 6.81
C ALA A 386 56.88 -33.76 7.00
N ASN A 387 55.88 -33.64 6.09
CA ASN A 387 55.16 -34.67 5.32
C ASN A 387 54.17 -35.65 5.99
N HIS A 388 52.89 -35.55 5.62
CA HIS A 388 52.36 -36.38 4.52
C HIS A 388 51.00 -35.89 3.94
N LYS A 389 51.07 -35.51 2.64
CA LYS A 389 50.16 -35.74 1.51
C LYS A 389 48.68 -35.31 1.54
N GLU A 390 48.44 -34.27 0.74
CA GLU A 390 47.24 -34.04 -0.07
C GLU A 390 46.87 -35.24 -0.98
N ALA A 391 45.57 -35.49 -1.11
CA ALA A 391 44.95 -35.97 -2.33
C ALA A 391 43.74 -35.07 -2.62
N GLY A 392 43.88 -34.23 -3.66
CA GLY A 392 42.88 -33.23 -4.02
C GLY A 392 41.73 -33.79 -4.88
N LEU A 393 40.65 -33.02 -4.94
CA LEU A 393 39.81 -32.92 -6.12
C LEU A 393 39.84 -31.47 -6.60
N LYS A 394 40.33 -31.29 -7.83
CA LYS A 394 40.58 -30.02 -8.50
C LYS A 394 39.28 -29.30 -8.85
N GLU A 395 39.23 -28.00 -8.56
CA GLU A 395 38.53 -27.05 -9.41
C GLU A 395 39.42 -26.67 -10.61
N THR A 396 38.80 -26.40 -11.76
CA THR A 396 39.41 -25.60 -12.82
C THR A 396 38.46 -24.47 -13.24
N PRO A 397 39.00 -23.33 -13.72
CA PRO A 397 38.48 -22.01 -13.35
C PRO A 397 38.14 -21.09 -14.54
N ARG A 398 37.56 -19.93 -14.21
CA ARG A 398 37.62 -18.57 -14.82
C ARG A 398 36.20 -17.96 -14.81
N SER A 399 35.96 -16.70 -14.47
CA SER A 399 36.83 -15.51 -14.47
C SER A 399 36.29 -14.46 -13.49
N SER A 400 37.20 -13.90 -12.71
CA SER A 400 37.05 -12.73 -11.87
C SER A 400 37.06 -11.42 -12.68
N THR A 401 36.26 -10.45 -12.23
CA THR A 401 36.59 -9.02 -11.99
C THR A 401 35.31 -8.43 -11.38
N GLY A 402 35.22 -7.90 -10.17
CA GLY A 402 36.19 -7.28 -9.29
C GLY A 402 35.88 -5.79 -9.17
N LYS A 403 35.17 -5.37 -8.10
CA LYS A 403 35.51 -4.25 -7.19
C LYS A 403 34.29 -3.68 -6.46
N GLN A 404 34.51 -3.50 -5.16
CA GLN A 404 33.75 -2.66 -4.24
C GLN A 404 33.65 -1.22 -4.77
N HIS A 405 32.47 -0.59 -4.66
CA HIS A 405 32.33 0.77 -4.13
C HIS A 405 30.91 1.03 -3.63
N LEU A 406 30.87 1.88 -2.60
CA LEU A 406 29.76 2.51 -1.88
C LEU A 406 28.51 2.92 -2.68
N LEU A 407 27.37 2.93 -1.96
CA LEU A 407 26.28 3.92 -1.99
C LEU A 407 26.01 4.66 -3.32
N GLN A 408 25.01 4.22 -4.10
CA GLN A 408 23.89 5.05 -4.60
C GLN A 408 23.01 4.29 -5.62
N CYS A 409 21.69 4.55 -5.54
CA CYS A 409 20.67 4.59 -6.59
C CYS A 409 20.96 4.06 -8.01
N GLU A 410 20.17 3.09 -8.47
CA GLU A 410 19.08 3.17 -9.51
C GLU A 410 18.80 1.74 -10.03
N ARG A 411 17.58 1.17 -9.91
CA ARG A 411 16.34 1.44 -10.65
C ARG A 411 16.38 1.06 -12.14
N LYS A 412 15.73 -0.07 -12.49
CA LYS A 412 14.75 -0.30 -13.60
C LYS A 412 14.74 -1.80 -13.99
N GLY A 413 13.62 -2.48 -14.20
CA GLY A 413 12.23 -2.08 -14.14
C GLY A 413 11.30 -3.28 -14.34
N ASN A 414 10.35 -3.44 -13.40
CA ASN A 414 8.97 -3.75 -13.76
C ASN A 414 8.09 -3.00 -12.75
N THR A 415 7.73 -1.78 -13.12
CA THR A 415 6.97 -0.81 -12.33
C THR A 415 5.55 -1.30 -12.11
N LYS A 416 5.23 -1.75 -10.89
CA LYS A 416 3.94 -1.38 -10.28
C LYS A 416 4.16 -0.11 -9.49
N MET A 417 3.98 1.03 -10.15
CA MET A 417 3.77 2.28 -9.45
C MET A 417 2.55 2.10 -8.54
N CYS A 418 2.77 2.24 -7.25
CA CYS A 418 1.70 2.40 -6.28
C CYS A 418 0.79 3.53 -6.78
N CYS A 419 -0.52 3.27 -6.89
CA CYS A 419 -1.49 4.22 -7.44
C CYS A 419 -1.37 5.62 -6.77
N SER A 420 -0.97 5.66 -5.49
CA SER A 420 -0.68 6.89 -4.74
C SER A 420 0.46 7.74 -5.32
N GLY A 421 1.55 7.12 -5.81
CA GLY A 421 2.69 7.85 -6.39
C GLY A 421 2.39 8.42 -7.77
N PHE A 422 1.66 7.66 -8.59
CA PHE A 422 1.18 8.11 -9.90
C PHE A 422 0.27 9.32 -9.77
N LEU A 423 -0.72 9.27 -8.86
CA LEU A 423 -1.65 10.37 -8.64
C LEU A 423 -0.96 11.65 -8.17
N LYS A 424 0.07 11.55 -7.32
CA LYS A 424 0.87 12.71 -6.89
C LYS A 424 1.64 13.34 -8.04
N ILE A 425 2.30 12.52 -8.86
CA ILE A 425 3.06 13.00 -10.02
C ILE A 425 2.12 13.64 -11.04
N MET A 426 0.99 13.01 -11.33
CA MET A 426 -0.02 13.55 -12.25
C MET A 426 -0.56 14.90 -11.74
N MET A 427 -0.90 14.98 -10.45
CA MET A 427 -1.40 16.20 -9.83
C MET A 427 -0.35 17.33 -9.80
N PHE A 428 0.92 16.99 -9.61
CA PHE A 428 2.04 17.93 -9.70
C PHE A 428 2.24 18.45 -11.14
N VAL A 429 2.27 17.57 -12.14
CA VAL A 429 2.51 17.94 -13.54
C VAL A 429 1.37 18.81 -14.09
N PHE A 430 0.12 18.39 -13.91
CA PHE A 430 -1.04 19.13 -14.43
C PHE A 430 -1.19 20.48 -13.74
N ASN A 431 -1.17 20.54 -12.40
CA ASN A 431 -1.29 21.83 -11.69
C ASN A 431 -0.05 22.71 -11.84
N GLY A 432 1.13 22.12 -12.07
CA GLY A 432 2.33 22.84 -12.45
C GLY A 432 2.19 23.50 -13.82
N GLY A 433 1.60 22.81 -14.80
CA GLY A 433 1.23 23.39 -16.09
C GLY A 433 0.27 24.56 -15.95
N ILE A 434 -0.79 24.40 -15.15
CA ILE A 434 -1.77 25.47 -14.86
C ILE A 434 -1.09 26.67 -14.19
N PHE A 435 -0.19 26.43 -13.24
CA PHE A 435 0.57 27.48 -12.56
C PHE A 435 1.43 28.27 -13.55
N LEU A 436 2.15 27.59 -14.44
CA LEU A 436 2.99 28.23 -15.45
C LEU A 436 2.15 29.02 -16.46
N ALA A 437 1.05 28.44 -16.94
CA ALA A 437 0.11 29.14 -17.81
C ALA A 437 -0.47 30.39 -17.13
N GLY A 438 -0.86 30.28 -15.86
CA GLY A 438 -1.34 31.41 -15.05
C GLY A 438 -0.29 32.49 -14.89
N ALA A 439 0.97 32.13 -14.65
CA ALA A 439 2.08 33.08 -14.56
C ALA A 439 2.36 33.80 -15.90
N VAL A 440 2.28 33.07 -17.04
CA VAL A 440 2.42 33.67 -18.37
C VAL A 440 1.25 34.62 -18.66
N ILE A 441 0.01 34.20 -18.43
CA ILE A 441 -1.18 35.03 -18.65
C ILE A 441 -1.15 36.27 -17.77
N LEU A 442 -0.80 36.13 -16.50
CA LEU A 442 -0.64 37.25 -15.57
C LEU A 442 0.51 38.18 -16.02
N GLY A 443 1.64 37.61 -16.44
CA GLY A 443 2.79 38.37 -16.95
C GLY A 443 2.45 39.16 -18.21
N VAL A 444 1.72 38.56 -19.17
CA VAL A 444 1.21 39.24 -20.36
C VAL A 444 0.22 40.33 -19.96
N GLY A 445 -0.72 40.06 -19.04
CA GLY A 445 -1.67 41.06 -18.56
C GLY A 445 -0.97 42.27 -17.93
N VAL A 446 0.04 42.04 -17.08
CA VAL A 446 0.85 43.12 -16.47
C VAL A 446 1.70 43.83 -17.53
N TRP A 447 2.34 43.10 -18.45
CA TRP A 447 3.13 43.68 -19.53
C TRP A 447 2.29 44.62 -20.39
N VAL A 448 1.14 44.14 -20.86
CA VAL A 448 0.17 44.92 -21.65
C VAL A 448 -0.29 46.16 -20.89
N LYS A 449 -0.41 46.08 -19.56
CA LYS A 449 -0.82 47.21 -18.73
C LYS A 449 0.30 48.22 -18.46
N VAL A 450 1.52 47.75 -18.22
CA VAL A 450 2.68 48.57 -17.78
C VAL A 450 3.42 49.17 -18.97
N ASP A 451 3.52 48.43 -20.07
CA ASP A 451 4.27 48.84 -21.26
C ASP A 451 3.40 48.77 -22.51
N SER A 452 2.36 49.59 -22.48
CA SER A 452 1.52 49.89 -23.62
C SER A 452 2.31 50.41 -24.84
N GLY A 453 3.48 51.03 -24.62
CA GLY A 453 4.30 51.65 -25.66
C GLY A 453 5.27 50.70 -26.39
N SER A 454 5.89 49.72 -25.72
CA SER A 454 6.82 48.78 -26.38
C SER A 454 6.13 47.68 -27.17
N LEU A 455 4.87 47.34 -26.84
CA LEU A 455 4.06 46.47 -27.69
C LEU A 455 3.79 47.13 -29.06
N LEU A 456 3.56 48.45 -29.06
CA LEU A 456 3.44 49.27 -30.28
C LEU A 456 4.73 49.25 -31.10
N GLY A 457 5.92 49.32 -30.49
CA GLY A 457 7.19 49.28 -31.24
C GLY A 457 7.52 47.93 -31.93
N ILE A 458 7.02 46.81 -31.38
CA ILE A 458 7.16 45.48 -32.01
C ILE A 458 6.08 45.26 -33.07
N LEU A 459 4.88 45.80 -32.87
CA LEU A 459 3.79 45.78 -33.86
C LEU A 459 4.05 46.76 -35.02
N ASP A 460 4.71 47.90 -34.81
CA ASP A 460 5.13 48.86 -35.85
C ASP A 460 6.22 48.30 -36.79
N SER A 461 6.87 47.19 -36.42
CA SER A 461 7.83 46.47 -37.29
C SER A 461 7.15 45.52 -38.28
N LEU A 462 5.82 45.41 -38.21
CA LEU A 462 4.95 44.82 -39.21
C LEU A 462 4.14 45.98 -39.79
N GLU A 463 4.26 46.29 -41.07
CA GLU A 463 3.33 47.23 -41.73
C GLU A 463 1.89 46.76 -41.43
N ASP A 464 1.04 47.69 -40.97
CA ASP A 464 -0.40 47.53 -40.64
C ASP A 464 -0.81 47.17 -39.19
N ALA A 465 -0.19 47.75 -38.16
CA ALA A 465 -0.68 47.65 -36.77
C ALA A 465 -1.39 48.93 -36.24
N PRO A 466 -2.67 48.86 -35.81
CA PRO A 466 -3.40 50.02 -35.30
C PRO A 466 -3.26 50.25 -33.78
N SER A 467 -3.28 51.52 -33.37
CA SER A 467 -3.07 52.02 -31.99
C SER A 467 -4.33 51.94 -31.11
N GLY A 468 -4.87 50.72 -30.95
CA GLY A 468 -6.09 50.35 -30.23
C GLY A 468 -6.01 50.18 -28.70
N LEU A 469 -5.27 51.00 -27.94
CA LEU A 469 -4.80 50.59 -26.59
C LEU A 469 -5.72 50.84 -25.37
N SER A 470 -6.81 51.59 -25.48
CA SER A 470 -7.65 51.92 -24.31
C SER A 470 -8.60 50.78 -23.89
N GLN A 471 -9.11 49.96 -24.84
CA GLN A 471 -9.88 48.74 -24.53
C GLN A 471 -8.99 47.56 -24.15
N LEU A 472 -7.72 47.56 -24.60
CA LEU A 472 -6.72 46.58 -24.20
C LEU A 472 -6.46 46.64 -22.68
N VAL A 473 -6.64 47.80 -22.04
CA VAL A 473 -6.53 47.95 -20.58
C VAL A 473 -7.61 47.15 -19.84
N ASN A 474 -8.84 47.06 -20.35
CA ASN A 474 -9.89 46.23 -19.74
C ASN A 474 -9.61 44.73 -19.94
N VAL A 475 -9.14 44.35 -21.13
CA VAL A 475 -8.67 42.99 -21.41
C VAL A 475 -7.46 42.63 -20.54
N SER A 476 -6.57 43.60 -20.26
CA SER A 476 -5.40 43.40 -19.40
C SER A 476 -5.81 43.10 -17.96
N TYR A 477 -6.83 43.79 -17.42
CA TYR A 477 -7.37 43.48 -16.09
C TYR A 477 -8.04 42.11 -16.06
N LEU A 478 -8.73 41.70 -17.13
CA LEU A 478 -9.29 40.36 -17.25
C LEU A 478 -8.18 39.28 -17.27
N LEU A 479 -7.13 39.48 -18.06
CA LEU A 479 -5.96 38.60 -18.11
C LEU A 479 -5.24 38.54 -16.76
N MET A 480 -5.09 39.66 -16.07
CA MET A 480 -4.52 39.69 -14.71
C MET A 480 -5.38 38.91 -13.71
N ALA A 481 -6.71 39.08 -13.75
CA ALA A 481 -7.62 38.37 -12.86
C ALA A 481 -7.61 36.86 -13.13
N VAL A 482 -7.78 36.44 -14.39
CA VAL A 482 -7.75 35.02 -14.79
C VAL A 482 -6.38 34.40 -14.50
N GLY A 483 -5.29 35.07 -14.88
CA GLY A 483 -3.93 34.61 -14.63
C GLY A 483 -3.64 34.47 -13.13
N GLY A 484 -4.08 35.43 -12.31
CA GLY A 484 -3.95 35.38 -10.86
C GLY A 484 -4.69 34.20 -10.22
N VAL A 485 -5.94 33.96 -10.63
CA VAL A 485 -6.73 32.81 -10.14
C VAL A 485 -6.07 31.48 -10.52
N LEU A 486 -5.65 31.31 -11.79
CA LEU A 486 -4.96 30.11 -12.25
C LEU A 486 -3.63 29.88 -11.52
N LEU A 487 -2.89 30.95 -11.22
CA LEU A 487 -1.65 30.87 -10.45
C LEU A 487 -1.90 30.37 -9.03
N VAL A 488 -2.91 30.89 -8.33
CA VAL A 488 -3.28 30.44 -6.97
C VAL A 488 -3.74 28.98 -6.98
N ILE A 489 -4.64 28.60 -7.90
CA ILE A 489 -5.15 27.23 -8.01
C ILE A 489 -4.01 26.25 -8.33
N GLY A 490 -3.19 26.57 -9.32
CA GLY A 490 -2.02 25.77 -9.71
C GLY A 490 -1.02 25.62 -8.57
N PHE A 491 -0.76 26.68 -7.81
CA PHE A 491 0.12 26.63 -6.64
C PHE A 491 -0.44 25.72 -5.54
N LEU A 492 -1.71 25.86 -5.18
CA LEU A 492 -2.35 25.04 -4.14
C LEU A 492 -2.41 23.56 -4.53
N GLY A 493 -2.76 23.25 -5.77
CA GLY A 493 -2.82 21.86 -6.28
C GLY A 493 -1.44 21.21 -6.34
N CYS A 494 -0.44 21.94 -6.84
CA CYS A 494 0.95 21.47 -6.96
C CYS A 494 1.61 21.29 -5.58
N CYS A 495 1.63 22.34 -4.75
CA CYS A 495 2.26 22.31 -3.44
C CYS A 495 1.49 21.45 -2.44
N GLY A 496 0.16 21.37 -2.53
CA GLY A 496 -0.66 20.49 -1.70
C GLY A 496 -0.31 19.02 -1.90
N ALA A 497 -0.07 18.60 -3.15
CA ALA A 497 0.34 17.24 -3.47
C ALA A 497 1.79 16.93 -3.05
N VAL A 498 2.73 17.85 -3.28
CA VAL A 498 4.16 17.66 -2.96
C VAL A 498 4.43 17.71 -1.45
N LYS A 499 3.85 18.70 -0.75
CA LYS A 499 4.06 18.88 0.70
C LYS A 499 3.19 17.96 1.56
N GLU A 500 2.38 17.11 0.93
CA GLU A 500 1.38 16.27 1.61
C GLU A 500 0.54 17.07 2.63
N SER A 501 0.12 18.29 2.25
CA SER A 501 -0.61 19.20 3.16
C SER A 501 -2.11 19.07 2.99
N ARG A 502 -2.79 18.54 4.03
CA ARG A 502 -4.25 18.38 4.07
C ARG A 502 -4.97 19.72 3.91
N CYS A 503 -4.47 20.78 4.54
CA CYS A 503 -5.08 22.11 4.46
C CYS A 503 -5.06 22.65 3.03
N MET A 504 -3.90 22.60 2.36
CA MET A 504 -3.77 23.10 0.98
C MET A 504 -4.60 22.29 -0.02
N LEU A 505 -4.67 20.96 0.14
CA LEU A 505 -5.51 20.09 -0.70
C LEU A 505 -7.00 20.36 -0.50
N LEU A 506 -7.43 20.64 0.73
CA LEU A 506 -8.80 21.00 1.04
C LEU A 506 -9.16 22.38 0.47
N THR A 507 -8.27 23.37 0.60
CA THR A 507 -8.47 24.69 -0.01
C THR A 507 -8.55 24.60 -1.54
N PHE A 508 -7.67 23.83 -2.17
CA PHE A 508 -7.72 23.54 -3.61
C PHE A 508 -9.07 22.93 -4.01
N PHE A 509 -9.50 21.88 -3.29
CA PHE A 509 -10.80 21.24 -3.53
C PHE A 509 -11.97 22.22 -3.41
N SER A 510 -11.99 23.04 -2.35
CA SER A 510 -13.08 24.00 -2.14
C SER A 510 -13.15 25.06 -3.24
N ILE A 511 -12.01 25.55 -3.73
CA ILE A 511 -11.99 26.54 -4.83
C ILE A 511 -12.52 25.90 -6.12
N VAL A 512 -12.03 24.72 -6.50
CA VAL A 512 -12.49 24.00 -7.71
C VAL A 512 -13.98 23.66 -7.61
N LEU A 513 -14.46 23.26 -6.43
CA LEU A 513 -15.89 23.01 -6.21
C LEU A 513 -16.75 24.26 -6.42
N ILE A 514 -16.29 25.42 -5.95
CA ILE A 514 -17.03 26.69 -6.14
C ILE A 514 -17.08 27.05 -7.63
N ILE A 515 -15.98 26.90 -8.37
CA ILE A 515 -15.93 27.14 -9.81
C ILE A 515 -16.93 26.23 -10.53
N PHE A 516 -16.88 24.92 -10.25
CA PHE A 516 -17.82 23.94 -10.82
C PHE A 516 -19.28 24.30 -10.54
N LEU A 517 -19.61 24.77 -9.33
CA LEU A 517 -20.98 25.19 -8.99
C LEU A 517 -21.40 26.46 -9.74
N ILE A 518 -20.50 27.41 -9.94
CA ILE A 518 -20.76 28.61 -10.75
C ILE A 518 -20.97 28.24 -12.22
N GLU A 519 -20.16 27.33 -12.77
CA GLU A 519 -20.31 26.84 -14.14
C GLU A 519 -21.65 26.15 -14.36
N VAL A 520 -22.04 25.25 -13.46
CA VAL A 520 -23.34 24.56 -13.52
C VAL A 520 -24.49 25.54 -13.35
N ALA A 521 -24.41 26.49 -12.41
CA ALA A 521 -25.43 27.50 -12.22
C ALA A 521 -25.58 28.39 -13.47
N GLY A 522 -24.47 28.83 -14.07
CA GLY A 522 -24.46 29.61 -15.30
C GLY A 522 -25.10 28.85 -16.46
N ALA A 523 -24.74 27.57 -16.63
CA ALA A 523 -25.32 26.72 -17.67
C ALA A 523 -26.82 26.51 -17.47
N VAL A 524 -27.28 26.24 -16.24
CA VAL A 524 -28.70 26.08 -15.94
C VAL A 524 -29.46 27.37 -16.19
N VAL A 525 -28.93 28.52 -15.76
CA VAL A 525 -29.60 29.81 -15.97
C VAL A 525 -29.76 30.12 -17.46
N LEU A 526 -28.70 29.94 -18.25
CA LEU A 526 -28.73 30.18 -19.70
C LEU A 526 -29.68 29.23 -20.45
N LEU A 527 -29.81 27.97 -20.00
CA LEU A 527 -30.65 26.98 -20.68
C LEU A 527 -32.12 27.03 -20.25
N VAL A 528 -32.40 27.34 -18.99
CA VAL A 528 -33.76 27.31 -18.42
C VAL A 528 -34.45 28.65 -18.57
N PHE A 529 -33.74 29.77 -18.40
CA PHE A 529 -34.31 31.11 -18.42
C PHE A 529 -33.91 31.84 -19.71
N GLN A 530 -34.47 31.38 -20.84
CA GLN A 530 -34.26 32.04 -22.15
C GLN A 530 -34.65 33.52 -22.11
N ASP A 531 -35.72 33.89 -21.40
CA ASP A 531 -36.14 35.28 -21.20
C ASP A 531 -35.07 36.16 -20.52
N LEU A 532 -34.26 35.59 -19.63
CA LEU A 532 -33.18 36.33 -18.95
C LEU A 532 -31.96 36.50 -19.88
N ALA A 533 -31.66 35.50 -20.71
CA ALA A 533 -30.63 35.60 -21.74
C ALA A 533 -30.97 36.73 -22.73
N ASP A 534 -32.22 36.81 -23.16
CA ASP A 534 -32.69 37.88 -24.05
C ASP A 534 -32.58 39.27 -23.40
N GLN A 535 -32.91 39.41 -22.12
CA GLN A 535 -32.73 40.67 -21.38
C GLN A 535 -31.25 41.09 -21.25
N LEU A 536 -30.36 40.12 -21.05
CA LEU A 536 -28.92 40.35 -21.02
C LEU A 536 -28.40 40.82 -22.38
N PHE A 537 -28.82 40.16 -23.47
CA PHE A 537 -28.43 40.55 -24.82
C PHE A 537 -28.93 41.95 -25.20
N GLN A 538 -30.16 42.32 -24.81
CA GLN A 538 -30.67 43.67 -25.03
C GLN A 538 -29.91 44.74 -24.23
N SER A 539 -29.50 44.41 -23.00
CA SER A 539 -28.70 45.32 -22.19
C SER A 539 -27.31 45.54 -22.79
N LEU A 540 -26.68 44.46 -23.27
CA LEU A 540 -25.41 44.49 -24.00
C LEU A 540 -25.53 45.30 -25.29
N GLU A 541 -26.59 45.07 -26.08
CA GLU A 541 -26.87 45.79 -27.33
C GLU A 541 -26.91 47.31 -27.10
N LYS A 542 -27.63 47.74 -26.06
CA LYS A 542 -27.74 49.15 -25.72
C LYS A 542 -26.38 49.75 -25.33
N GLU A 543 -25.56 49.02 -24.58
CA GLU A 543 -24.25 49.50 -24.12
C GLU A 543 -23.25 49.61 -25.27
N VAL A 544 -23.22 48.60 -26.16
CA VAL A 544 -22.34 48.60 -27.34
C VAL A 544 -22.75 49.68 -28.34
N LYS A 545 -24.06 49.81 -28.64
CA LYS A 545 -24.56 50.88 -29.50
C LYS A 545 -24.22 52.26 -28.94
N THR A 546 -24.35 52.45 -27.63
CA THR A 546 -23.97 53.71 -26.96
C THR A 546 -22.46 53.98 -27.07
N SER A 547 -21.64 52.94 -27.03
CA SER A 547 -20.18 53.06 -27.16
C SER A 547 -19.78 53.41 -28.59
N ILE A 548 -20.34 52.73 -29.60
CA ILE A 548 -20.13 53.05 -31.02
C ILE A 548 -20.54 54.51 -31.31
N GLY A 549 -21.73 54.93 -30.86
CA GLY A 549 -22.21 56.30 -31.05
C GLY A 549 -21.38 57.38 -30.35
N LYS A 550 -20.54 57.04 -29.36
CA LYS A 550 -19.69 58.02 -28.64
C LYS A 550 -18.24 58.01 -29.10
N GLU A 551 -17.70 56.83 -29.39
CA GLU A 551 -16.26 56.62 -29.59
C GLU A 551 -15.87 56.45 -31.05
N TYR A 552 -16.77 55.96 -31.91
CA TYR A 552 -16.46 55.68 -33.31
C TYR A 552 -16.27 56.97 -34.13
N GLY A 553 -15.08 57.16 -34.69
CA GLY A 553 -14.61 58.40 -35.32
C GLY A 553 -14.03 59.44 -34.36
N ARG A 554 -14.18 59.26 -33.04
CA ARG A 554 -13.57 60.15 -32.03
C ARG A 554 -12.25 59.60 -31.51
N SER A 555 -12.19 58.29 -31.23
CA SER A 555 -10.94 57.63 -30.86
C SER A 555 -10.46 56.73 -31.99
N ASP A 556 -9.28 57.04 -32.52
CA ASP A 556 -8.65 56.26 -33.60
C ASP A 556 -8.43 54.80 -33.19
N SER A 557 -8.16 54.60 -31.91
CA SER A 557 -8.00 53.29 -31.26
C SER A 557 -9.25 52.41 -31.33
N PHE A 558 -10.42 52.98 -31.06
CA PHE A 558 -11.70 52.27 -31.07
C PHE A 558 -12.16 52.04 -32.51
N THR A 559 -12.00 53.07 -33.34
CA THR A 559 -12.42 53.06 -34.75
C THR A 559 -11.68 51.99 -35.55
N SER A 560 -10.35 51.89 -35.38
CA SER A 560 -9.53 50.89 -36.05
C SER A 560 -9.82 49.45 -35.60
N LEU A 561 -10.01 49.21 -34.30
CA LEU A 561 -10.38 47.89 -33.78
C LEU A 561 -11.75 47.44 -34.29
N TRP A 562 -12.72 48.36 -34.31
CA TRP A 562 -14.06 48.05 -34.81
C TRP A 562 -14.05 47.81 -36.32
N ASN A 563 -13.24 48.55 -37.08
CA ASN A 563 -13.04 48.29 -38.52
C ASN A 563 -12.42 46.91 -38.76
N ALA A 564 -11.35 46.56 -38.04
CA ALA A 564 -10.75 45.23 -38.14
C ALA A 564 -11.74 44.11 -37.79
N THR A 565 -12.59 44.34 -36.77
CA THR A 565 -13.66 43.39 -36.40
C THR A 565 -14.68 43.23 -37.53
N MET A 566 -15.15 44.33 -38.11
CA MET A 566 -16.09 44.31 -39.23
C MET A 566 -15.50 43.66 -40.49
N GLU A 567 -14.21 43.87 -40.75
CA GLU A 567 -13.49 43.27 -41.87
C GLU A 567 -13.28 41.76 -41.67
N GLU A 568 -12.83 41.34 -40.49
CA GLU A 568 -12.59 39.93 -40.15
C GLU A 568 -13.87 39.10 -40.20
N PHE A 569 -14.94 39.61 -39.58
CA PHE A 569 -16.23 38.91 -39.52
C PHE A 569 -17.16 39.20 -40.71
N LYS A 570 -16.77 40.09 -41.63
CA LYS A 570 -17.56 40.53 -42.79
C LYS A 570 -18.98 40.95 -42.40
N CYS A 571 -19.07 41.83 -41.42
CA CYS A 571 -20.30 42.27 -40.79
C CYS A 571 -20.31 43.79 -40.62
N CYS A 572 -21.47 44.37 -40.29
CA CYS A 572 -21.61 45.81 -40.15
C CYS A 572 -22.33 46.21 -38.86
N GLY A 573 -21.69 47.09 -38.07
CA GLY A 573 -22.25 47.54 -36.80
C GLY A 573 -22.42 46.40 -35.79
N PHE A 574 -23.19 46.63 -34.73
CA PHE A 574 -23.47 45.57 -33.76
C PHE A 574 -24.64 44.70 -34.24
N LYS A 575 -25.76 45.34 -34.58
CA LYS A 575 -26.95 44.78 -35.20
C LYS A 575 -27.06 45.16 -36.68
N ASN A 576 -26.76 46.41 -37.03
CA ASN A 576 -26.78 46.90 -38.42
C ASN A 576 -26.03 48.24 -38.58
N TYR A 577 -26.06 48.81 -39.80
CA TYR A 577 -25.42 50.10 -40.11
C TYR A 577 -25.96 51.30 -39.30
N THR A 578 -27.20 51.26 -38.82
CA THR A 578 -27.80 52.36 -38.01
C THR A 578 -27.17 52.49 -36.62
N ASP A 579 -26.32 51.56 -36.20
CA ASP A 579 -25.56 51.68 -34.95
C ASP A 579 -24.51 52.79 -35.00
N PHE A 580 -24.15 53.26 -36.20
CA PHE A 580 -23.27 54.41 -36.39
C PHE A 580 -24.00 55.75 -36.39
N ASP A 581 -25.33 55.75 -36.37
CA ASP A 581 -26.12 56.99 -36.43
C ASP A 581 -25.78 57.89 -35.24
N GLY A 582 -25.43 59.14 -35.54
CA GLY A 582 -25.04 60.13 -34.53
C GLY A 582 -23.63 59.95 -33.96
N SER A 583 -22.85 58.98 -34.45
CA SER A 583 -21.42 58.86 -34.12
C SER A 583 -20.62 60.07 -34.62
N PRO A 584 -19.47 60.39 -33.99
CA PRO A 584 -18.51 61.37 -34.50
C PRO A 584 -18.16 61.16 -35.97
N PHE A 585 -17.87 59.93 -36.38
CA PHE A 585 -17.60 59.60 -37.79
C PHE A 585 -18.74 60.00 -38.73
N TYR A 586 -19.98 59.63 -38.38
CA TYR A 586 -21.17 59.93 -39.16
C TYR A 586 -21.42 61.44 -39.26
N ASN A 587 -21.22 62.17 -38.16
CA ASN A 587 -21.41 63.63 -38.13
C ASN A 587 -20.35 64.37 -38.94
N ASP A 588 -19.09 63.95 -38.85
CA ASP A 588 -17.96 64.62 -39.50
C ASP A 588 -17.96 64.40 -41.03
N HIS A 589 -18.57 63.31 -41.50
CA HIS A 589 -18.72 62.99 -42.93
C HIS A 589 -20.08 63.38 -43.52
N GLY A 590 -20.76 64.37 -42.93
CA GLY A 590 -21.96 64.97 -43.53
C GLY A 590 -23.27 64.23 -43.26
N ARG A 591 -23.31 63.33 -42.26
CA ARG A 591 -24.52 62.59 -41.81
C ARG A 591 -25.22 61.76 -42.89
N ASP A 592 -24.44 61.19 -43.81
CA ASP A 592 -24.94 60.24 -44.81
C ASP A 592 -23.82 59.31 -45.29
N VAL A 593 -22.81 59.06 -44.46
CA VAL A 593 -21.66 58.22 -44.81
C VAL A 593 -21.39 57.23 -43.69
N TYR A 594 -21.32 55.95 -44.07
CA TYR A 594 -21.07 54.81 -43.19
C TYR A 594 -19.72 54.14 -43.53
N PRO A 595 -19.18 53.30 -42.65
CA PRO A 595 -17.97 52.55 -42.92
C PRO A 595 -18.11 51.70 -44.18
N HIS A 596 -17.05 51.62 -45.00
CA HIS A 596 -17.11 50.94 -46.30
C HIS A 596 -17.48 49.45 -46.19
N THR A 597 -17.12 48.78 -45.09
CA THR A 597 -17.49 47.40 -44.74
C THR A 597 -19.00 47.19 -44.57
N CYS A 598 -19.77 48.26 -44.41
CA CYS A 598 -21.23 48.26 -44.36
C CYS A 598 -21.90 48.30 -45.73
N CYS A 599 -21.13 48.46 -46.81
CA CYS A 599 -21.62 48.41 -48.17
C CYS A 599 -20.89 47.32 -48.97
N ASN A 600 -21.60 46.71 -49.93
CA ASN A 600 -20.98 45.72 -50.80
C ASN A 600 -20.09 46.39 -51.86
N THR A 601 -18.78 46.21 -51.72
CA THR A 601 -17.73 46.75 -52.60
C THR A 601 -17.81 46.29 -54.06
N THR A 602 -18.63 45.28 -54.38
CA THR A 602 -18.88 44.86 -55.78
C THR A 602 -19.90 45.72 -56.53
N ILE A 603 -20.70 46.52 -55.80
CA ILE A 603 -21.80 47.34 -56.37
C ILE A 603 -21.51 48.84 -56.19
N THR A 604 -20.79 49.24 -55.15
CA THR A 604 -20.57 50.65 -54.80
C THR A 604 -19.29 51.23 -55.43
N VAL A 605 -19.47 52.19 -56.34
CA VAL A 605 -18.40 53.02 -56.91
C VAL A 605 -18.51 54.42 -56.28
N GLY A 606 -18.35 54.51 -54.96
CA GLY A 606 -18.60 55.74 -54.20
C GLY A 606 -18.52 55.58 -52.68
N ALA A 607 -18.83 56.65 -51.94
CA ALA A 607 -18.92 56.63 -50.49
C ALA A 607 -20.21 55.93 -50.03
N CYS A 608 -20.09 54.99 -49.09
CA CYS A 608 -21.19 54.17 -48.56
C CYS A 608 -22.27 55.03 -47.88
N ASN A 609 -23.34 55.36 -48.61
CA ASN A 609 -24.44 56.20 -48.14
C ASN A 609 -25.61 55.40 -47.56
N THR A 610 -26.61 56.08 -46.99
CA THR A 610 -27.77 55.40 -46.37
C THR A 610 -28.51 54.45 -47.33
N ASN A 611 -28.67 54.84 -48.59
CA ASN A 611 -29.34 54.00 -49.58
C ASN A 611 -28.48 52.76 -49.90
N GLU A 612 -27.18 52.93 -50.09
CA GLU A 612 -26.28 51.81 -50.37
C GLU A 612 -26.12 50.84 -49.20
N ALA A 613 -26.03 51.36 -47.96
CA ALA A 613 -25.93 50.54 -46.75
C ALA A 613 -27.22 49.75 -46.50
N SER A 614 -28.40 50.37 -46.69
CA SER A 614 -29.69 49.68 -46.55
C SER A 614 -29.92 48.62 -47.63
N HIS A 615 -29.50 48.88 -48.88
CA HIS A 615 -29.60 47.92 -49.98
C HIS A 615 -28.62 46.76 -49.86
N SER A 616 -27.47 46.94 -49.19
CA SER A 616 -26.45 45.91 -49.06
C SER A 616 -26.82 44.79 -48.06
N MET A 617 -27.78 45.03 -47.16
CA MET A 617 -28.31 44.06 -46.16
C MET A 617 -27.22 43.17 -45.51
N ILE A 618 -26.13 43.80 -45.04
CA ILE A 618 -25.05 43.08 -44.35
C ILE A 618 -25.48 42.78 -42.92
N ASP A 619 -25.28 41.53 -42.49
CA ASP A 619 -25.59 41.09 -41.13
C ASP A 619 -24.79 41.88 -40.08
N GLY A 620 -25.42 42.12 -38.93
CA GLY A 620 -24.75 42.68 -37.75
C GLY A 620 -23.64 41.77 -37.24
N CYS A 621 -22.58 42.35 -36.69
CA CYS A 621 -21.47 41.56 -36.16
C CYS A 621 -21.87 40.65 -35.00
N PHE A 622 -22.88 41.04 -34.21
CA PHE A 622 -23.42 40.19 -33.16
C PHE A 622 -24.18 38.98 -33.73
N ASP A 623 -25.00 39.19 -34.74
CA ASP A 623 -25.75 38.09 -35.38
C ASP A 623 -24.78 37.13 -36.09
N LYS A 624 -23.70 37.66 -36.68
CA LYS A 624 -22.62 36.85 -37.24
C LYS A 624 -21.85 36.06 -36.19
N LEU A 625 -21.58 36.67 -35.03
CA LEU A 625 -20.97 35.98 -33.89
C LEU A 625 -21.87 34.86 -33.37
N LEU A 626 -23.18 35.10 -33.25
CA LEU A 626 -24.15 34.07 -32.87
C LEU A 626 -24.18 32.93 -33.88
N GLN A 627 -24.15 33.24 -35.17
CA GLN A 627 -24.07 32.23 -36.23
C GLN A 627 -22.80 31.37 -36.08
N LEU A 628 -21.65 31.98 -35.81
CA LEU A 628 -20.40 31.25 -35.56
C LEU A 628 -20.47 30.37 -34.30
N LEU A 629 -21.15 30.83 -33.25
CA LEU A 629 -21.36 30.04 -32.02
C LEU A 629 -22.31 28.86 -32.27
N GLU A 630 -23.37 29.04 -33.06
CA GLU A 630 -24.30 27.99 -33.44
C GLU A 630 -23.63 26.93 -34.34
N ASP A 631 -22.88 27.36 -35.34
CA ASP A 631 -22.14 26.47 -36.24
C ASP A 631 -21.12 25.61 -35.50
N ASN A 632 -20.51 26.18 -34.44
CA ASN A 632 -19.53 25.50 -33.59
C ASN A 632 -20.10 25.00 -32.26
N ALA A 633 -21.44 24.99 -32.09
CA ALA A 633 -22.07 24.68 -30.80
C ALA A 633 -21.68 23.28 -30.29
N LEU A 634 -21.48 22.33 -31.19
CA LEU A 634 -21.00 20.99 -30.85
C LEU A 634 -19.59 21.02 -30.24
N ILE A 635 -18.66 21.79 -30.84
CA ILE A 635 -17.28 21.91 -30.36
C ILE A 635 -17.27 22.58 -28.99
N ILE A 636 -18.03 23.67 -28.83
CA ILE A 636 -18.14 24.40 -27.56
C ILE A 636 -18.71 23.48 -26.48
N ALA A 637 -19.77 22.73 -26.78
CA ALA A 637 -20.35 21.77 -25.83
C ALA A 637 -19.34 20.69 -25.42
N VAL A 638 -18.54 20.16 -26.36
CA VAL A 638 -17.49 19.18 -26.06
C VAL A 638 -16.41 19.77 -25.17
N VAL A 639 -15.98 21.01 -25.41
CA VAL A 639 -14.98 21.71 -24.60
C VAL A 639 -15.49 21.93 -23.17
N VAL A 640 -16.72 22.41 -23.00
CA VAL A 640 -17.32 22.63 -21.67
C VAL A 640 -17.44 21.31 -20.89
N LEU A 641 -17.89 20.24 -21.55
CA LEU A 641 -17.97 18.92 -20.91
C LEU A 641 -16.59 18.37 -20.53
N ALA A 642 -15.55 18.61 -21.34
CA ALA A 642 -14.19 18.19 -21.04
C ALA A 642 -13.63 18.94 -19.82
N ILE A 643 -13.86 20.26 -19.73
CA ILE A 643 -13.46 21.07 -18.57
C ILE A 643 -14.12 20.52 -17.30
N ALA A 644 -15.45 20.34 -17.31
CA ALA A 644 -16.18 19.78 -16.18
C ALA A 644 -15.65 18.38 -15.77
N ALA A 645 -15.33 17.53 -16.74
CA ALA A 645 -14.75 16.21 -16.47
C ALA A 645 -13.37 16.32 -15.80
N PHE A 646 -12.52 17.25 -16.24
CA PHE A 646 -11.21 17.49 -15.64
C PHE A 646 -11.32 18.07 -14.22
N GLU A 647 -12.26 18.97 -13.97
CA GLU A 647 -12.52 19.49 -12.62
C GLU A 647 -12.96 18.40 -11.65
N ILE A 648 -13.90 17.54 -12.08
CA ILE A 648 -14.35 16.38 -11.28
C ILE A 648 -13.18 15.45 -11.00
N ALA A 649 -12.35 15.15 -12.01
CA ALA A 649 -11.16 14.33 -11.83
C ALA A 649 -10.19 14.97 -10.82
N ALA A 650 -9.94 16.27 -10.91
CA ALA A 650 -9.08 16.99 -9.98
C ALA A 650 -9.61 16.96 -8.53
N MET A 651 -10.91 17.15 -8.35
CA MET A 651 -11.58 17.04 -7.04
C MET A 651 -11.46 15.64 -6.44
N VAL A 652 -11.69 14.60 -7.25
CA VAL A 652 -11.56 13.20 -6.83
C VAL A 652 -10.12 12.90 -6.41
N VAL A 653 -9.13 13.28 -7.23
CA VAL A 653 -7.71 13.04 -6.91
C VAL A 653 -7.30 13.80 -5.66
N SER A 654 -7.72 15.06 -5.50
CA SER A 654 -7.45 15.85 -4.29
C SER A 654 -7.97 15.15 -3.02
N MET A 655 -9.22 14.67 -3.04
CA MET A 655 -9.83 13.99 -1.89
C MET A 655 -9.23 12.61 -1.61
N VAL A 656 -8.83 11.87 -2.65
CA VAL A 656 -8.10 10.62 -2.50
C VAL A 656 -6.75 10.86 -1.82
N LEU A 657 -5.99 11.87 -2.26
CA LEU A 657 -4.72 12.25 -1.64
C LEU A 657 -4.92 12.75 -0.20
N TYR A 658 -5.93 13.57 0.05
CA TYR A 658 -6.29 14.05 1.39
C TYR A 658 -6.52 12.88 2.36
N LYS A 659 -7.31 11.87 1.97
CA LYS A 659 -7.57 10.67 2.79
C LYS A 659 -6.34 9.79 2.95
N GLN A 660 -5.50 9.66 1.93
CA GLN A 660 -4.26 8.87 2.04
C GLN A 660 -3.27 9.51 3.02
N ILE A 661 -3.13 10.83 2.99
CA ILE A 661 -2.35 11.59 3.98
C ILE A 661 -3.05 11.49 5.35
N GLY A 662 -4.39 11.49 5.34
CA GLY A 662 -5.32 11.08 6.41
C GLY A 662 -4.85 9.91 7.26
N ASN A 663 -4.56 8.81 6.59
CA ASN A 663 -4.32 7.52 7.23
C ASN A 663 -2.85 7.29 7.61
N LYS A 664 -1.94 8.19 7.19
CA LYS A 664 -0.50 8.11 7.48
C LYS A 664 -0.09 8.81 8.78
N ALA A 665 -0.89 9.77 9.27
CA ALA A 665 -0.66 10.54 10.49
C ALA A 665 -1.73 10.19 11.50
#